data_AF-U5QNP8-F1
#
_entry.id   AF-U5QNP8-F1
#
_cell.length_a   1.000
_cell.length_b   1.000
_cell.length_c   1.000
_cell.angle_alpha   90.00
_cell.angle_beta   90.00
_cell.angle_gamma   90.00
#
_symmetry.space_group_name_H-M   'P 1'
#
loop_
_entity.id
_entity.type
_entity.pdbx_description
1 polymer ?
#
loop_
_entity_poly.entity_id
_entity_poly.type
_entity_poly.pdbx_seq_one_letter_code
_entity_poly.pdbx_strand_id
1 'polypeptide(L)'
;MYYLALGNPEKLAARLGERYQQVRSGVLPVVRDLSPHQPPPNTDESPASHLPASAQPYQRLNDWRWAVPEVFTFLNGPGEPCLLLSNVPVDDGVPWQNLIEGWREANVLQQLGWLAQIVRLWEPCVAQKVASSLLLPTNIGVQGWQIRLFYLKSDTDGQSVTLSDLVGCWRTLQPLSSVLASLIVAVESGQVGNASDLLEAIESLAILVASGRIAEVTAATDVGRRRKNNEDCFAYEPGGRFAIVCDGMGGHDGGEVASRMATESLEKDLKNLASQGLTPREIRSQLIETLQKANLQIWEVNQQQRRTGTGKMGTTVVACYQDGALLHVAHVGDSRIYLINRKHCQQLTVDHDLTQKEISRAHAASSAAALIPTGGTLTQALGLMPQGTLQPVVQSFVLPEECLVLLCSDGLCDGDLIERHWKSILRPFLDQDLSSAAPKLIELALRELGHDNITFVLLKYVPGAVKEPELPTVELPERPQTIVPKSSEPAEPIPAVAAAAPPEMPVAAPAPKPLSVERPRPKPWLPIAAGSMAAVLAGAVFVLPRLSRTTAPAPGVISAARPTAPATETRSAPPIAAAVKTPVQPPAPKPAPVAKQAPPTSIKPKSEPAPTGSSKPPLPQVAAQAAPLPEPTLKLDEGVTAKAARKAATIVDREIATIDQATVSPDPPKATDGSTTRSSRRKQRRTGEQPENPLQERTVPATGLAGTTAAPVETVPAPPARPTVAAPVPAATPPPPTSSSTP
;
A
#
# COMPACT_ATOMS: atom_id res chain seq x y z
N MET A 1 -19.74 4.24 17.25
CA MET A 1 -19.26 4.18 15.85
C MET A 1 -20.41 4.43 14.91
N TYR A 2 -20.13 4.82 13.66
CA TYR A 2 -21.13 4.89 12.59
C TYR A 2 -20.70 4.00 11.43
N TYR A 3 -21.68 3.40 10.76
CA TYR A 3 -21.54 2.49 9.63
C TYR A 3 -22.53 2.87 8.51
N LEU A 4 -22.20 2.54 7.26
CA LEU A 4 -23.20 2.46 6.19
C LEU A 4 -23.73 1.03 6.13
N ALA A 5 -25.05 0.87 6.01
CA ALA A 5 -25.69 -0.44 5.92
C ALA A 5 -26.15 -0.71 4.49
N LEU A 6 -25.63 -1.78 3.88
CA LEU A 6 -25.97 -2.20 2.51
C LEU A 6 -26.82 -3.46 2.52
N GLY A 7 -27.97 -3.42 1.85
CA GLY A 7 -28.96 -4.50 1.77
C GLY A 7 -30.34 -3.92 1.45
N ASN A 8 -31.40 -4.73 1.53
CA ASN A 8 -32.76 -4.21 1.39
C ASN A 8 -33.09 -3.27 2.59
N PRO A 9 -33.46 -2.00 2.37
CA PRO A 9 -33.67 -1.02 3.43
C PRO A 9 -34.97 -1.24 4.21
N GLU A 10 -36.02 -1.80 3.59
CA GLU A 10 -37.29 -2.16 4.24
C GLU A 10 -37.08 -3.22 5.32
N LYS A 11 -36.12 -4.12 5.08
CA LYS A 11 -35.72 -5.19 6.01
C LYS A 11 -34.62 -4.78 6.99
N LEU A 12 -34.05 -3.57 6.88
CA LEU A 12 -32.93 -3.14 7.69
C LEU A 12 -33.31 -3.05 9.17
N ALA A 13 -34.39 -2.32 9.51
CA ALA A 13 -34.84 -2.13 10.88
C ALA A 13 -35.08 -3.46 11.65
N ALA A 14 -35.58 -4.48 10.96
CA ALA A 14 -35.81 -5.81 11.53
C ALA A 14 -34.53 -6.63 11.78
N ARG A 15 -33.37 -6.18 11.29
CA ARG A 15 -32.06 -6.87 11.40
C ARG A 15 -31.09 -6.19 12.36
N LEU A 16 -31.29 -4.92 12.69
CA LEU A 16 -30.37 -4.13 13.52
C LEU A 16 -30.34 -4.57 15.00
N GLY A 17 -31.44 -5.14 15.50
CA GLY A 17 -31.57 -5.53 16.91
C GLY A 17 -31.48 -4.33 17.87
N GLU A 18 -31.06 -4.58 19.11
CA GLU A 18 -30.92 -3.52 20.13
C GLU A 18 -29.58 -2.77 20.06
N ARG A 19 -28.54 -3.38 19.48
CA ARG A 19 -27.19 -2.80 19.42
C ARG A 19 -27.06 -1.67 18.39
N TYR A 20 -27.74 -1.81 17.26
CA TYR A 20 -27.57 -0.92 16.12
C TYR A 20 -28.79 -0.03 15.95
N GLN A 21 -28.59 1.29 15.88
CA GLN A 21 -29.66 2.25 15.70
C GLN A 21 -29.55 2.89 14.31
N GLN A 22 -30.59 2.81 13.49
CA GLN A 22 -30.65 3.58 12.26
C GLN A 22 -30.82 5.07 12.59
N VAL A 23 -29.86 5.89 12.17
CA VAL A 23 -29.87 7.36 12.38
C VAL A 23 -30.19 8.13 11.10
N ARG A 24 -30.07 7.49 9.92
CA ARG A 24 -30.49 8.06 8.63
C ARG A 24 -31.13 7.01 7.74
N SER A 25 -32.16 7.41 7.00
CA SER A 25 -32.86 6.60 5.99
C SER A 25 -32.60 7.14 4.58
N GLY A 26 -32.81 6.29 3.57
CA GLY A 26 -32.62 6.61 2.15
C GLY A 26 -31.74 5.57 1.44
N VAL A 27 -31.16 5.96 0.30
CA VAL A 27 -30.26 5.12 -0.52
C VAL A 27 -28.98 4.73 0.22
N LEU A 28 -28.55 5.56 1.18
CA LEU A 28 -27.41 5.34 2.06
C LEU A 28 -27.87 5.36 3.53
N PRO A 29 -28.36 4.23 4.07
CA PRO A 29 -28.72 4.14 5.48
C PRO A 29 -27.50 4.27 6.37
N VAL A 30 -27.52 5.24 7.30
CA VAL A 30 -26.47 5.39 8.32
C VAL A 30 -26.95 4.75 9.61
N VAL A 31 -26.10 3.89 10.17
CA VAL A 31 -26.34 3.10 11.37
C VAL A 31 -25.31 3.46 12.44
N ARG A 32 -25.77 3.71 13.66
CA ARG A 32 -24.96 3.96 14.85
C ARG A 32 -24.81 2.67 15.67
N ASP A 33 -23.58 2.37 16.08
CA ASP A 33 -23.33 1.36 17.11
C ASP A 33 -23.49 1.98 18.49
N LEU A 34 -24.35 1.37 19.33
CA LEU A 34 -24.55 1.73 20.72
C LEU A 34 -23.58 1.00 21.67
N SER A 35 -23.01 -0.13 21.24
CA SER A 35 -22.08 -0.97 22.02
C SER A 35 -20.75 -1.25 21.28
N PRO A 36 -20.04 -0.22 20.75
CA PRO A 36 -18.86 -0.42 19.90
C PRO A 36 -17.66 -1.10 20.59
N HIS A 37 -17.64 -1.16 21.93
CA HIS A 37 -16.60 -1.83 22.70
C HIS A 37 -16.80 -3.35 22.87
N GLN A 38 -17.89 -3.90 22.33
CA GLN A 38 -18.19 -5.33 22.35
C GLN A 38 -18.01 -5.93 20.95
N PRO A 39 -17.61 -7.21 20.81
CA PRO A 39 -17.65 -7.89 19.52
C PRO A 39 -19.10 -7.98 19.01
N PRO A 40 -19.36 -7.89 17.68
CA PRO A 40 -20.71 -8.02 17.12
C PRO A 40 -21.35 -9.40 17.40
N PRO A 41 -22.69 -9.53 17.26
CA PRO A 41 -23.40 -10.78 17.58
C PRO A 41 -22.92 -12.01 16.79
N ASN A 42 -22.42 -11.80 15.57
CA ASN A 42 -22.02 -12.87 14.66
C ASN A 42 -20.51 -13.16 14.69
N THR A 43 -19.79 -12.77 15.76
CA THR A 43 -18.33 -13.00 15.87
C THR A 43 -17.95 -14.32 16.54
N ASP A 44 -18.89 -14.98 17.21
CA ASP A 44 -18.71 -16.33 17.79
C ASP A 44 -19.01 -17.46 16.78
N GLU A 45 -19.55 -17.14 15.59
CA GLU A 45 -19.57 -18.08 14.48
C GLU A 45 -18.13 -18.27 13.99
N SER A 46 -17.68 -19.54 13.95
CA SER A 46 -16.35 -19.95 13.50
C SER A 46 -15.92 -19.25 12.21
N PRO A 47 -14.62 -18.96 11.95
CA PRO A 47 -14.12 -18.34 10.71
C PRO A 47 -14.41 -19.14 9.41
N ALA A 48 -15.15 -20.25 9.49
CA ALA A 48 -15.83 -20.92 8.38
C ALA A 48 -17.20 -20.31 8.02
N SER A 49 -17.70 -19.29 8.74
CA SER A 49 -18.93 -18.55 8.40
C SER A 49 -18.70 -17.75 7.11
N HIS A 50 -19.05 -18.35 5.97
CA HIS A 50 -18.67 -17.84 4.65
C HIS A 50 -19.10 -16.38 4.43
N LEU A 51 -18.09 -15.51 4.26
CA LEU A 51 -18.28 -14.10 3.95
C LEU A 51 -19.21 -13.94 2.72
N PRO A 52 -20.27 -13.10 2.79
CA PRO A 52 -21.19 -12.92 1.67
C PRO A 52 -20.48 -12.55 0.36
N ALA A 53 -20.96 -13.06 -0.77
CA ALA A 53 -20.32 -12.81 -2.07
C ALA A 53 -20.16 -11.31 -2.40
N SER A 54 -21.14 -10.49 -1.98
CA SER A 54 -21.14 -9.03 -2.10
C SER A 54 -20.08 -8.32 -1.24
N ALA A 55 -19.53 -8.97 -0.21
CA ALA A 55 -18.47 -8.43 0.64
C ALA A 55 -17.06 -8.70 0.07
N GLN A 56 -16.89 -9.72 -0.78
CA GLN A 56 -15.58 -10.10 -1.32
C GLN A 56 -14.85 -8.99 -2.10
N PRO A 57 -15.51 -8.12 -2.89
CA PRO A 57 -14.84 -7.02 -3.57
C PRO A 57 -14.24 -5.98 -2.62
N TYR A 58 -14.92 -5.64 -1.52
CA TYR A 58 -14.40 -4.71 -0.50
C TYR A 58 -13.13 -5.26 0.14
N GLN A 59 -13.20 -6.51 0.58
CA GLN A 59 -12.10 -7.17 1.26
C GLN A 59 -10.88 -7.30 0.33
N ARG A 60 -11.04 -7.69 -0.94
CA ARG A 60 -9.94 -7.71 -1.93
C ARG A 60 -9.43 -6.33 -2.37
N LEU A 61 -10.05 -5.25 -1.90
CA LEU A 61 -9.63 -3.86 -2.10
C LEU A 61 -9.15 -3.19 -0.79
N ASN A 62 -8.94 -3.98 0.27
CA ASN A 62 -8.47 -3.51 1.58
C ASN A 62 -7.14 -2.73 1.51
N ASP A 63 -6.26 -3.07 0.56
CA ASP A 63 -5.00 -2.38 0.30
C ASP A 63 -5.20 -0.89 -0.14
N TRP A 64 -6.45 -0.51 -0.47
CA TRP A 64 -6.91 0.85 -0.75
C TRP A 64 -7.95 1.35 0.28
N ARG A 65 -7.95 0.83 1.52
CA ARG A 65 -8.89 1.21 2.60
C ARG A 65 -8.93 2.71 2.91
N TRP A 66 -7.97 3.52 2.49
CA TRP A 66 -8.10 4.98 2.59
C TRP A 66 -9.31 5.52 1.79
N ALA A 67 -9.65 4.93 0.63
CA ALA A 67 -10.82 5.31 -0.18
C ALA A 67 -11.92 4.23 -0.32
N VAL A 68 -11.62 2.95 -0.07
CA VAL A 68 -12.62 1.87 -0.12
C VAL A 68 -13.11 1.55 1.30
N PRO A 69 -14.44 1.55 1.56
CA PRO A 69 -14.98 1.11 2.84
C PRO A 69 -14.62 -0.33 3.18
N GLU A 70 -14.63 -0.65 4.47
CA GLU A 70 -14.25 -1.97 4.99
C GLU A 70 -15.50 -2.73 5.46
N VAL A 71 -15.57 -4.06 5.28
CA VAL A 71 -16.69 -4.85 5.81
C VAL A 71 -16.43 -5.18 7.28
N PHE A 72 -16.97 -4.35 8.17
CA PHE A 72 -16.87 -4.52 9.61
C PHE A 72 -17.50 -5.86 10.03
N THR A 73 -18.78 -6.06 9.70
CA THR A 73 -19.54 -7.29 9.96
C THR A 73 -20.74 -7.40 9.01
N PHE A 74 -21.49 -8.49 9.09
CA PHE A 74 -22.74 -8.67 8.34
C PHE A 74 -23.87 -9.19 9.25
N LEU A 75 -25.09 -8.73 8.98
CA LEU A 75 -26.31 -9.07 9.71
C LEU A 75 -27.16 -10.06 8.91
N ASN A 76 -27.27 -11.27 9.44
CA ASN A 76 -28.10 -12.34 8.91
C ASN A 76 -29.60 -12.02 9.06
N GLY A 77 -30.45 -12.60 8.20
CA GLY A 77 -31.89 -12.38 8.20
C GLY A 77 -32.56 -12.88 6.93
N PRO A 78 -33.89 -12.72 6.77
CA PRO A 78 -34.62 -13.27 5.63
C PRO A 78 -34.28 -12.56 4.30
N GLY A 79 -33.58 -13.28 3.41
CA GLY A 79 -33.04 -12.78 2.13
C GLY A 79 -31.50 -12.68 2.18
N GLU A 80 -30.91 -11.88 1.29
CA GLU A 80 -29.45 -11.64 1.31
C GLU A 80 -29.02 -10.96 2.63
N PRO A 81 -27.83 -11.26 3.19
CA PRO A 81 -27.29 -10.59 4.38
C PRO A 81 -27.15 -9.07 4.18
N CYS A 82 -27.22 -8.30 5.27
CA CYS A 82 -26.92 -6.87 5.24
C CYS A 82 -25.47 -6.64 5.67
N LEU A 83 -24.66 -5.94 4.86
CA LEU A 83 -23.28 -5.57 5.24
C LEU A 83 -23.31 -4.29 6.09
N LEU A 84 -22.52 -4.25 7.16
CA LEU A 84 -22.18 -3.01 7.87
C LEU A 84 -20.75 -2.60 7.48
N LEU A 85 -20.63 -1.44 6.85
CA LEU A 85 -19.35 -0.91 6.38
C LEU A 85 -18.71 0.03 7.42
N SER A 86 -17.51 -0.31 7.90
CA SER A 86 -16.61 0.59 8.64
C SER A 86 -15.86 1.52 7.70
N ASN A 87 -15.23 2.54 8.29
CA ASN A 87 -14.32 3.44 7.58
C ASN A 87 -15.00 4.11 6.36
N VAL A 88 -16.23 4.59 6.58
CA VAL A 88 -17.12 5.20 5.59
C VAL A 88 -16.95 6.72 5.53
N PRO A 89 -17.41 7.40 4.46
CA PRO A 89 -17.36 8.86 4.34
C PRO A 89 -18.54 9.51 5.08
N VAL A 90 -18.53 9.43 6.41
CA VAL A 90 -19.62 9.87 7.30
C VAL A 90 -19.04 10.49 8.59
N ASP A 91 -19.24 11.79 8.77
CA ASP A 91 -18.81 12.54 9.96
C ASP A 91 -19.98 12.64 10.95
N ASP A 92 -19.85 12.01 12.12
CA ASP A 92 -20.82 12.01 13.23
C ASP A 92 -22.29 11.71 12.83
N GLY A 93 -22.47 10.92 11.76
CA GLY A 93 -23.76 10.51 11.20
C GLY A 93 -24.17 11.25 9.92
N VAL A 94 -23.42 12.28 9.51
CA VAL A 94 -23.63 13.08 8.30
C VAL A 94 -22.68 12.60 7.19
N PRO A 95 -23.18 12.07 6.06
CA PRO A 95 -22.38 11.79 4.87
C PRO A 95 -21.58 13.00 4.40
N TRP A 96 -20.36 12.78 3.90
CA TRP A 96 -19.58 13.81 3.20
C TRP A 96 -20.34 14.35 1.96
N GLN A 97 -19.94 15.52 1.47
CA GLN A 97 -20.33 15.98 0.13
C GLN A 97 -19.91 14.93 -0.90
N ASN A 98 -20.72 14.70 -1.94
CA ASN A 98 -20.30 13.89 -3.08
C ASN A 98 -19.44 14.71 -4.05
N LEU A 99 -18.78 14.04 -5.01
CA LEU A 99 -17.82 14.65 -5.91
C LEU A 99 -18.41 15.83 -6.69
N ILE A 100 -19.68 15.77 -7.13
CA ILE A 100 -20.31 16.89 -7.88
C ILE A 100 -20.51 18.12 -6.99
N GLU A 101 -20.81 17.91 -5.71
CA GLU A 101 -21.01 18.98 -4.73
C GLU A 101 -19.67 19.64 -4.37
N GLY A 102 -18.69 18.84 -3.93
CA GLY A 102 -17.39 19.35 -3.50
C GLY A 102 -16.53 19.92 -4.65
N TRP A 103 -16.72 19.46 -5.89
CA TRP A 103 -15.95 19.94 -7.05
C TRP A 103 -16.08 21.45 -7.30
N ARG A 104 -17.24 22.03 -6.97
CA ARG A 104 -17.54 23.46 -7.15
C ARG A 104 -16.81 24.36 -6.15
N GLU A 105 -16.46 23.81 -4.99
CA GLU A 105 -15.75 24.50 -3.91
C GLU A 105 -14.24 24.18 -3.93
N ALA A 106 -13.84 23.17 -4.71
CA ALA A 106 -12.47 22.69 -4.83
C ALA A 106 -11.60 23.55 -5.76
N ASN A 107 -10.37 23.81 -5.36
CA ASN A 107 -9.35 24.34 -6.28
C ASN A 107 -8.82 23.24 -7.23
N VAL A 108 -8.18 23.65 -8.33
CA VAL A 108 -7.66 22.73 -9.37
C VAL A 108 -6.69 21.66 -8.83
N LEU A 109 -5.94 21.94 -7.75
CA LEU A 109 -5.03 20.98 -7.13
C LEU A 109 -5.79 19.92 -6.31
N GLN A 110 -6.89 20.29 -5.62
CA GLN A 110 -7.81 19.33 -5.00
C GLN A 110 -8.49 18.46 -6.05
N GLN A 111 -8.97 19.06 -7.14
CA GLN A 111 -9.59 18.36 -8.27
C GLN A 111 -8.63 17.32 -8.87
N LEU A 112 -7.40 17.71 -9.21
CA LEU A 112 -6.34 16.80 -9.68
C LEU A 112 -6.04 15.69 -8.64
N GLY A 113 -5.97 16.05 -7.36
CA GLY A 113 -5.75 15.08 -6.27
C GLY A 113 -6.86 14.03 -6.15
N TRP A 114 -8.11 14.42 -6.30
CA TRP A 114 -9.25 13.50 -6.31
C TRP A 114 -9.27 12.63 -7.57
N LEU A 115 -9.03 13.20 -8.75
CA LEU A 115 -8.94 12.41 -9.99
C LEU A 115 -7.79 11.39 -9.96
N ALA A 116 -6.61 11.76 -9.43
CA ALA A 116 -5.49 10.85 -9.26
C ALA A 116 -5.86 9.64 -8.39
N GLN A 117 -6.61 9.85 -7.31
CA GLN A 117 -7.11 8.77 -6.46
C GLN A 117 -8.14 7.89 -7.19
N ILE A 118 -9.05 8.47 -7.97
CA ILE A 118 -10.04 7.72 -8.77
C ILE A 118 -9.33 6.84 -9.81
N VAL A 119 -8.32 7.37 -10.52
CA VAL A 119 -7.55 6.60 -11.51
C VAL A 119 -6.70 5.51 -10.84
N ARG A 120 -6.13 5.77 -9.65
CA ARG A 120 -5.39 4.76 -8.87
C ARG A 120 -6.27 3.57 -8.43
N LEU A 121 -7.58 3.77 -8.27
CA LEU A 121 -8.56 2.71 -7.99
C LEU A 121 -9.04 1.96 -9.24
N TRP A 122 -8.77 2.47 -10.46
CA TRP A 122 -9.37 1.96 -11.69
C TRP A 122 -9.08 0.48 -11.95
N GLU A 123 -7.80 0.11 -12.10
CA GLU A 123 -7.39 -1.26 -12.41
C GLU A 123 -7.78 -2.26 -11.30
N PRO A 124 -7.63 -1.94 -9.99
CA PRO A 124 -8.18 -2.76 -8.90
C PRO A 124 -9.69 -2.96 -8.99
N CYS A 125 -10.48 -1.91 -9.23
CA CYS A 125 -11.93 -2.02 -9.34
C CYS A 125 -12.36 -2.81 -10.59
N VAL A 126 -11.68 -2.66 -11.73
CA VAL A 126 -11.90 -3.50 -12.92
C VAL A 126 -11.59 -4.97 -12.62
N ALA A 127 -10.48 -5.26 -11.93
CA ALA A 127 -10.11 -6.63 -11.55
C ALA A 127 -11.13 -7.31 -10.62
N GLN A 128 -11.85 -6.54 -9.78
CA GLN A 128 -12.93 -7.05 -8.92
C GLN A 128 -14.34 -6.88 -9.51
N LYS A 129 -14.48 -6.47 -10.78
CA LYS A 129 -15.77 -6.18 -11.46
C LYS A 129 -16.67 -5.19 -10.70
N VAL A 130 -16.08 -4.10 -10.22
CA VAL A 130 -16.76 -2.99 -9.54
C VAL A 130 -16.36 -1.61 -10.09
N ALA A 131 -15.88 -1.53 -11.33
CA ALA A 131 -15.43 -0.26 -11.94
C ALA A 131 -16.55 0.78 -12.06
N SER A 132 -17.79 0.32 -12.22
CA SER A 132 -19.04 1.10 -12.16
C SER A 132 -19.22 1.91 -10.86
N SER A 133 -18.47 1.61 -9.80
CA SER A 133 -18.41 2.43 -8.58
C SER A 133 -17.79 3.81 -8.82
N LEU A 134 -16.82 3.88 -9.74
CA LEU A 134 -16.04 5.09 -10.07
C LEU A 134 -16.71 5.93 -11.16
N LEU A 135 -17.60 5.32 -11.96
CA LEU A 135 -18.41 6.01 -12.98
C LEU A 135 -19.58 6.83 -12.40
N LEU A 136 -19.75 6.82 -11.08
CA LEU A 136 -20.82 7.52 -10.38
C LEU A 136 -20.24 8.59 -9.45
N PRO A 137 -20.10 9.85 -9.88
CA PRO A 137 -19.64 10.96 -9.02
C PRO A 137 -20.45 11.11 -7.71
N THR A 138 -21.74 10.75 -7.71
CA THR A 138 -22.59 10.73 -6.51
C THR A 138 -22.27 9.60 -5.52
N ASN A 139 -21.51 8.58 -5.93
CA ASN A 139 -20.99 7.50 -5.08
C ASN A 139 -19.60 7.82 -4.49
N ILE A 140 -18.97 8.91 -4.92
CA ILE A 140 -17.63 9.31 -4.46
C ILE A 140 -17.82 10.47 -3.48
N GLY A 141 -17.65 10.22 -2.18
CA GLY A 141 -17.55 11.25 -1.16
C GLY A 141 -16.17 11.92 -1.19
N VAL A 142 -16.12 13.22 -0.88
CA VAL A 142 -14.87 14.00 -0.90
C VAL A 142 -14.68 14.84 0.36
N GLN A 143 -13.44 14.89 0.88
CA GLN A 143 -13.10 15.74 2.01
C GLN A 143 -11.61 16.14 1.98
N GLY A 144 -11.33 17.44 1.83
CA GLY A 144 -9.95 17.96 1.83
C GLY A 144 -9.15 17.38 0.66
N TRP A 145 -8.01 16.74 0.93
CA TRP A 145 -7.25 15.97 -0.05
C TRP A 145 -7.91 14.65 -0.50
N GLN A 146 -8.84 14.09 0.27
CA GLN A 146 -9.21 12.67 0.21
C GLN A 146 -10.52 12.40 -0.56
N ILE A 147 -10.56 11.30 -1.31
CA ILE A 147 -11.80 10.68 -1.79
C ILE A 147 -12.16 9.44 -0.96
N ARG A 148 -13.44 9.06 -0.95
CA ARG A 148 -13.88 7.77 -0.44
C ARG A 148 -15.23 7.35 -1.01
N LEU A 149 -15.38 6.07 -1.38
CA LEU A 149 -16.63 5.54 -1.93
C LEU A 149 -17.68 5.37 -0.83
N PHE A 150 -18.96 5.61 -1.13
CA PHE A 150 -20.07 5.24 -0.24
C PHE A 150 -20.34 3.73 -0.30
N TYR A 151 -20.22 3.12 -1.49
CA TYR A 151 -20.34 1.67 -1.72
C TYR A 151 -19.58 1.23 -2.98
N LEU A 152 -19.37 -0.07 -3.11
CA LEU A 152 -18.99 -0.71 -4.37
C LEU A 152 -20.24 -1.16 -5.12
N LYS A 153 -20.31 -0.82 -6.41
CA LYS A 153 -21.34 -1.23 -7.36
C LYS A 153 -20.72 -2.22 -8.35
N SER A 154 -21.31 -3.42 -8.44
CA SER A 154 -20.93 -4.43 -9.43
C SER A 154 -21.12 -3.93 -10.86
N ASP A 155 -20.21 -4.33 -11.75
CA ASP A 155 -20.33 -4.15 -13.19
C ASP A 155 -21.41 -5.07 -13.78
N THR A 156 -22.23 -4.54 -14.70
CA THR A 156 -23.30 -5.30 -15.36
C THR A 156 -22.71 -6.36 -16.29
N ASP A 157 -23.18 -7.61 -16.22
CA ASP A 157 -22.73 -8.67 -17.13
C ASP A 157 -22.90 -8.27 -18.60
N GLY A 158 -21.78 -8.30 -19.34
CA GLY A 158 -21.71 -7.92 -20.76
C GLY A 158 -21.33 -6.46 -21.03
N GLN A 159 -21.35 -5.57 -20.04
CA GLN A 159 -20.88 -4.19 -20.20
C GLN A 159 -19.38 -4.08 -19.94
N SER A 160 -18.58 -3.86 -21.00
CA SER A 160 -17.16 -3.52 -20.85
C SER A 160 -17.01 -2.06 -20.45
N VAL A 161 -16.66 -1.80 -19.19
CA VAL A 161 -16.36 -0.47 -18.66
C VAL A 161 -14.97 -0.02 -19.13
N THR A 162 -14.87 1.17 -19.74
CA THR A 162 -13.63 1.68 -20.36
C THR A 162 -13.11 2.96 -19.71
N LEU A 163 -11.83 3.29 -19.94
CA LEU A 163 -11.24 4.55 -19.45
C LEU A 163 -11.90 5.79 -20.09
N SER A 164 -12.46 5.64 -21.30
CA SER A 164 -13.29 6.66 -21.96
C SER A 164 -14.61 6.90 -21.22
N ASP A 165 -15.21 5.87 -20.61
CA ASP A 165 -16.40 6.05 -19.76
C ASP A 165 -16.07 6.81 -18.47
N LEU A 166 -14.86 6.62 -17.93
CA LEU A 166 -14.39 7.34 -16.74
C LEU A 166 -14.23 8.85 -17.02
N VAL A 167 -13.42 9.23 -18.01
CA VAL A 167 -13.26 10.65 -18.36
C VAL A 167 -14.55 11.26 -18.93
N GLY A 168 -15.38 10.44 -19.58
CA GLY A 168 -16.71 10.81 -20.04
C GLY A 168 -17.68 11.15 -18.90
N CYS A 169 -17.48 10.60 -17.68
CA CYS A 169 -18.25 11.01 -16.50
C CYS A 169 -17.70 12.32 -15.90
N TRP A 170 -16.40 12.59 -16.01
CA TRP A 170 -15.78 13.83 -15.53
C TRP A 170 -16.28 15.09 -16.24
N ARG A 171 -16.78 14.98 -17.48
CA ARG A 171 -17.50 16.07 -18.18
C ARG A 171 -18.67 16.67 -17.37
N THR A 172 -19.28 15.89 -16.47
CA THR A 172 -20.39 16.35 -15.60
C THR A 172 -19.93 17.17 -14.40
N LEU A 173 -18.65 17.14 -14.07
CA LEU A 173 -18.02 17.94 -13.03
C LEU A 173 -17.77 19.33 -13.60
N GLN A 174 -18.22 20.39 -12.92
CA GLN A 174 -18.15 21.76 -13.42
C GLN A 174 -17.84 22.73 -12.25
N PRO A 175 -16.96 23.73 -12.44
CA PRO A 175 -16.26 24.08 -13.68
C PRO A 175 -15.13 23.09 -14.04
N LEU A 176 -14.74 23.05 -15.31
CA LEU A 176 -13.52 22.38 -15.79
C LEU A 176 -12.46 23.42 -16.16
N SER A 177 -11.21 23.19 -15.75
CA SER A 177 -10.04 23.91 -16.27
C SER A 177 -9.70 23.48 -17.69
N SER A 178 -8.99 24.32 -18.44
CA SER A 178 -8.46 23.96 -19.77
C SER A 178 -7.51 22.76 -19.69
N VAL A 179 -6.78 22.63 -18.58
CA VAL A 179 -5.95 21.47 -18.22
C VAL A 179 -6.76 20.18 -18.17
N LEU A 180 -7.86 20.15 -17.42
CA LEU A 180 -8.70 18.96 -17.27
C LEU A 180 -9.49 18.64 -18.56
N ALA A 181 -9.95 19.67 -19.28
CA ALA A 181 -10.55 19.50 -20.60
C ALA A 181 -9.58 18.83 -21.58
N SER A 182 -8.31 19.27 -21.60
CA SER A 182 -7.26 18.70 -22.43
C SER A 182 -6.98 17.22 -22.11
N LEU A 183 -6.94 16.84 -20.82
CA LEU A 183 -6.80 15.43 -20.40
C LEU A 183 -7.97 14.56 -20.86
N ILE A 184 -9.21 15.05 -20.75
CA ILE A 184 -10.40 14.32 -21.22
C ILE A 184 -10.30 14.07 -22.73
N VAL A 185 -9.92 15.09 -23.52
CA VAL A 185 -9.72 14.94 -24.97
C VAL A 185 -8.59 13.95 -25.28
N ALA A 186 -7.46 13.99 -24.56
CA ALA A 186 -6.33 13.10 -24.81
C ALA A 186 -6.62 11.61 -24.50
N VAL A 187 -7.52 11.31 -23.56
CA VAL A 187 -7.99 9.93 -23.32
C VAL A 187 -9.01 9.51 -24.39
N GLU A 188 -9.91 10.41 -24.82
CA GLU A 188 -10.93 10.10 -25.84
C GLU A 188 -10.38 10.03 -27.26
N SER A 189 -9.29 10.74 -27.58
CA SER A 189 -8.52 10.61 -28.83
C SER A 189 -7.68 9.34 -28.88
N GLY A 190 -7.48 8.67 -27.74
CA GLY A 190 -6.63 7.48 -27.61
C GLY A 190 -5.14 7.76 -27.42
N GLN A 191 -4.72 9.03 -27.27
CA GLN A 191 -3.32 9.38 -26.94
C GLN A 191 -2.93 8.83 -25.56
N VAL A 192 -3.82 8.96 -24.56
CA VAL A 192 -3.64 8.39 -23.22
C VAL A 192 -4.43 7.08 -23.12
N GLY A 193 -3.80 5.99 -23.53
CA GLY A 193 -4.46 4.69 -23.71
C GLY A 193 -4.64 3.81 -22.46
N ASN A 194 -4.11 4.19 -21.29
CA ASN A 194 -4.22 3.39 -20.06
C ASN A 194 -4.20 4.25 -18.77
N ALA A 195 -4.55 3.62 -17.64
CA ALA A 195 -4.71 4.31 -16.36
C ALA A 195 -3.38 4.73 -15.72
N SER A 196 -2.29 4.00 -15.95
CA SER A 196 -0.95 4.36 -15.43
C SER A 196 -0.45 5.68 -16.03
N ASP A 197 -0.60 5.83 -17.35
CA ASP A 197 -0.15 7.02 -18.07
C ASP A 197 -1.07 8.23 -17.79
N LEU A 198 -2.39 8.00 -17.63
CA LEU A 198 -3.34 9.02 -17.17
C LEU A 198 -3.01 9.50 -15.74
N LEU A 199 -2.67 8.57 -14.84
CA LEU A 199 -2.27 8.91 -13.47
C LEU A 199 -0.97 9.72 -13.45
N GLU A 200 0.03 9.31 -14.23
CA GLU A 200 1.31 10.02 -14.36
C GLU A 200 1.13 11.44 -14.93
N ALA A 201 0.21 11.62 -15.89
CA ALA A 201 -0.16 12.95 -16.41
C ALA A 201 -0.81 13.84 -15.33
N ILE A 202 -1.81 13.32 -14.59
CA ILE A 202 -2.50 14.06 -13.52
C ILE A 202 -1.52 14.44 -12.39
N GLU A 203 -0.64 13.50 -11.99
CA GLU A 203 0.38 13.73 -10.95
C GLU A 203 1.43 14.76 -11.39
N SER A 204 1.88 14.70 -12.65
CA SER A 204 2.83 15.69 -13.21
C SER A 204 2.20 17.09 -13.30
N LEU A 205 0.91 17.16 -13.64
CA LEU A 205 0.15 18.41 -13.64
C LEU A 205 -0.05 18.95 -12.22
N ALA A 206 -0.22 18.11 -11.20
CA ALA A 206 -0.31 18.56 -9.81
C ALA A 206 1.00 19.25 -9.34
N ILE A 207 2.17 18.71 -9.72
CA ILE A 207 3.49 19.34 -9.46
C ILE A 207 3.63 20.68 -10.22
N LEU A 208 3.17 20.75 -11.47
CA LEU A 208 3.23 21.98 -12.26
C LEU A 208 2.30 23.08 -11.71
N VAL A 209 1.09 22.69 -11.28
CA VAL A 209 0.04 23.57 -10.75
C VAL A 209 0.39 24.11 -9.36
N ALA A 210 1.13 23.36 -8.54
CA ALA A 210 1.56 23.83 -7.24
C ALA A 210 2.89 23.22 -6.77
N SER A 211 3.71 24.08 -6.20
CA SER A 211 4.77 23.64 -5.29
C SER A 211 4.19 23.28 -3.92
N GLY A 212 4.99 22.61 -3.12
CA GLY A 212 4.74 22.32 -1.71
C GLY A 212 6.07 22.17 -0.98
N ARG A 213 6.06 22.28 0.34
CA ARG A 213 7.24 22.04 1.16
C ARG A 213 6.87 21.50 2.52
N ILE A 214 7.76 20.72 3.11
CA ILE A 214 7.79 20.59 4.57
C ILE A 214 8.33 21.89 5.17
N ALA A 215 7.66 22.38 6.21
CA ALA A 215 8.01 23.60 6.91
C ALA A 215 8.72 23.36 8.24
N GLU A 216 8.37 22.26 8.91
CA GLU A 216 8.94 21.83 10.19
C GLU A 216 9.06 20.31 10.20
N VAL A 217 10.10 19.80 10.87
CA VAL A 217 10.29 18.36 11.15
C VAL A 217 10.62 18.18 12.62
N THR A 218 10.05 17.17 13.25
CA THR A 218 10.50 16.70 14.56
C THR A 218 10.45 15.17 14.60
N ALA A 219 11.34 14.56 15.37
CA ALA A 219 11.45 13.11 15.48
C ALA A 219 11.92 12.75 16.89
N ALA A 220 11.52 11.58 17.37
CA ALA A 220 12.05 11.02 18.60
C ALA A 220 12.03 9.50 18.55
N THR A 221 12.88 8.90 19.40
CA THR A 221 12.89 7.47 19.68
C THR A 221 13.09 7.27 21.19
N ASP A 222 12.38 6.32 21.78
CA ASP A 222 12.51 5.91 23.17
C ASP A 222 12.53 4.37 23.28
N VAL A 223 13.26 3.84 24.26
CA VAL A 223 13.40 2.39 24.47
C VAL A 223 12.15 1.76 25.10
N GLY A 224 11.23 2.56 25.64
CA GLY A 224 10.06 2.08 26.36
C GLY A 224 10.38 1.65 27.80
N ARG A 225 9.42 0.97 28.44
CA ARG A 225 9.54 0.55 29.86
C ARG A 225 9.87 -0.94 30.05
N ARG A 226 9.94 -1.74 28.99
CA ARG A 226 10.18 -3.20 29.08
C ARG A 226 11.27 -3.77 28.17
N ARG A 227 11.53 -3.19 27.00
CA ARG A 227 12.69 -3.54 26.16
C ARG A 227 14.00 -3.12 26.88
N LYS A 228 15.12 -3.69 26.44
CA LYS A 228 16.47 -3.42 27.02
C LYS A 228 17.35 -2.60 26.07
N ASN A 229 17.31 -2.96 24.80
CA ASN A 229 17.90 -2.23 23.69
C ASN A 229 16.77 -1.51 22.96
N ASN A 230 17.13 -0.52 22.15
CA ASN A 230 16.23 0.07 21.18
C ASN A 230 16.56 -0.53 19.81
N GLU A 231 15.63 -1.28 19.24
CA GLU A 231 15.78 -1.96 17.96
C GLU A 231 15.26 -1.11 16.79
N ASP A 232 14.52 -0.04 17.06
CA ASP A 232 14.08 0.94 16.07
C ASP A 232 15.25 1.76 15.49
N CYS A 233 15.06 2.25 14.26
CA CYS A 233 15.89 3.29 13.66
C CYS A 233 15.03 4.27 12.82
N PHE A 234 15.48 5.52 12.70
CA PHE A 234 14.82 6.51 11.85
C PHE A 234 15.86 7.45 11.21
N ALA A 235 15.50 8.04 10.07
CA ALA A 235 16.24 9.13 9.46
C ALA A 235 15.30 10.06 8.69
N TYR A 236 15.68 11.33 8.56
CA TYR A 236 14.94 12.32 7.79
C TYR A 236 15.89 13.36 7.21
N GLU A 237 15.50 13.98 6.11
CA GLU A 237 16.24 15.15 5.61
C GLU A 237 15.88 16.39 6.44
N PRO A 238 16.84 17.24 6.88
CA PRO A 238 16.52 18.50 7.55
C PRO A 238 15.65 19.48 6.73
N GLY A 239 15.65 19.36 5.39
CA GLY A 239 14.72 20.07 4.49
C GLY A 239 13.34 19.40 4.35
N GLY A 240 13.14 18.25 4.99
CA GLY A 240 11.90 17.48 5.04
C GLY A 240 11.53 16.73 3.76
N ARG A 241 12.37 16.71 2.71
CA ARG A 241 12.04 16.01 1.45
C ARG A 241 11.87 14.50 1.60
N PHE A 242 12.42 13.90 2.65
CA PHE A 242 12.09 12.51 3.01
C PHE A 242 12.15 12.25 4.51
N ALA A 243 11.45 11.19 4.93
CA ALA A 243 11.54 10.58 6.26
C ALA A 243 11.46 9.04 6.13
N ILE A 244 12.06 8.34 7.09
CA ILE A 244 12.15 6.88 7.20
C ILE A 244 11.99 6.51 8.69
N VAL A 245 11.17 5.51 9.01
CA VAL A 245 11.17 4.78 10.29
C VAL A 245 11.22 3.28 9.99
N CYS A 246 12.04 2.55 10.74
CA CYS A 246 12.29 1.11 10.60
C CYS A 246 12.25 0.46 12.00
N ASP A 247 11.32 -0.47 12.23
CA ASP A 247 11.17 -1.23 13.48
C ASP A 247 11.94 -2.56 13.38
N GLY A 248 12.88 -2.78 14.30
CA GLY A 248 13.86 -3.86 14.21
C GLY A 248 13.42 -5.15 14.89
N MET A 249 13.33 -6.24 14.13
CA MET A 249 12.96 -7.56 14.64
C MET A 249 14.10 -8.60 14.55
N GLY A 250 14.31 -9.38 15.61
CA GLY A 250 15.21 -10.56 15.60
C GLY A 250 16.01 -10.69 16.89
N GLY A 251 15.95 -11.85 17.54
CA GLY A 251 16.50 -12.03 18.89
C GLY A 251 18.02 -11.98 18.98
N HIS A 252 18.54 -11.56 20.15
CA HIS A 252 19.96 -11.33 20.45
C HIS A 252 20.63 -10.39 19.44
N ASP A 253 20.36 -9.09 19.64
CA ASP A 253 20.99 -7.97 18.92
C ASP A 253 20.81 -8.08 17.39
N GLY A 254 19.64 -8.57 16.97
CA GLY A 254 19.26 -8.74 15.58
C GLY A 254 18.53 -7.53 15.00
N GLY A 255 17.48 -7.06 15.66
CA GLY A 255 16.62 -5.99 15.15
C GLY A 255 17.38 -4.69 14.89
N GLU A 256 18.15 -4.23 15.88
CA GLU A 256 18.96 -3.00 15.81
C GLU A 256 20.00 -2.96 14.67
N VAL A 257 20.38 -4.12 14.10
CA VAL A 257 21.28 -4.20 12.95
C VAL A 257 20.49 -4.11 11.65
N ALA A 258 19.33 -4.78 11.56
CA ALA A 258 18.49 -4.75 10.37
C ALA A 258 17.85 -3.37 10.14
N SER A 259 17.28 -2.75 11.19
CA SER A 259 16.66 -1.42 11.09
C SER A 259 17.69 -0.38 10.65
N ARG A 260 18.87 -0.36 11.30
CA ARG A 260 19.99 0.52 10.95
C ARG A 260 20.46 0.32 9.50
N MET A 261 20.68 -0.91 9.04
CA MET A 261 21.09 -1.17 7.65
C MET A 261 20.00 -0.77 6.63
N ALA A 262 18.71 -0.94 6.94
CA ALA A 262 17.64 -0.42 6.10
C ALA A 262 17.66 1.10 6.04
N THR A 263 17.68 1.77 7.19
CA THR A 263 17.68 3.24 7.29
C THR A 263 18.88 3.85 6.56
N GLU A 264 20.11 3.36 6.79
CA GLU A 264 21.32 3.85 6.10
C GLU A 264 21.28 3.65 4.58
N SER A 265 20.71 2.53 4.11
CA SER A 265 20.61 2.21 2.68
C SER A 265 19.56 3.09 1.97
N LEU A 266 18.38 3.25 2.59
CA LEU A 266 17.33 4.15 2.10
C LEU A 266 17.79 5.61 2.12
N GLU A 267 18.35 6.08 3.24
CA GLU A 267 18.76 7.48 3.40
C GLU A 267 19.80 7.88 2.33
N LYS A 268 20.73 6.97 2.01
CA LYS A 268 21.69 7.16 0.92
C LYS A 268 21.02 7.30 -0.44
N ASP A 269 20.05 6.45 -0.77
CA ASP A 269 19.43 6.46 -2.10
C ASP A 269 18.43 7.62 -2.25
N LEU A 270 17.63 7.91 -1.23
CA LEU A 270 16.68 9.04 -1.22
C LEU A 270 17.38 10.40 -1.36
N LYS A 271 18.55 10.58 -0.73
CA LYS A 271 19.42 11.76 -0.94
C LYS A 271 19.83 11.96 -2.40
N ASN A 272 19.88 10.89 -3.21
CA ASN A 272 20.27 10.93 -4.61
C ASN A 272 19.08 11.13 -5.58
N LEU A 273 17.82 10.95 -5.16
CA LEU A 273 16.66 11.15 -6.06
C LEU A 273 16.49 12.63 -6.46
N ALA A 274 16.73 13.53 -5.51
CA ALA A 274 16.45 14.96 -5.67
C ALA A 274 17.31 15.70 -6.73
N SER A 275 18.34 15.06 -7.27
CA SER A 275 19.20 15.61 -8.33
C SER A 275 18.83 15.14 -9.75
N GLN A 276 17.89 14.19 -9.88
CA GLN A 276 17.68 13.44 -11.13
C GLN A 276 16.57 14.00 -12.03
N GLY A 277 15.60 14.76 -11.49
CA GLY A 277 14.49 15.31 -12.28
C GLY A 277 13.58 14.22 -12.87
N LEU A 278 13.19 13.28 -12.00
CA LEU A 278 12.38 12.10 -12.32
C LEU A 278 10.89 12.44 -12.44
N THR A 279 10.11 11.63 -13.16
CA THR A 279 8.64 11.68 -13.13
C THR A 279 8.08 11.04 -11.84
N PRO A 280 6.81 11.30 -11.47
CA PRO A 280 6.16 10.64 -10.33
C PRO A 280 6.19 9.11 -10.38
N ARG A 281 6.20 8.52 -11.58
CA ARG A 281 6.33 7.07 -11.81
C ARG A 281 7.77 6.59 -11.68
N GLU A 282 8.73 7.32 -12.25
CA GLU A 282 10.16 7.04 -12.06
C GLU A 282 10.53 7.06 -10.56
N ILE A 283 10.01 8.02 -9.77
CA ILE A 283 10.19 8.08 -8.30
C ILE A 283 9.59 6.85 -7.61
N ARG A 284 8.36 6.43 -7.97
CA ARG A 284 7.76 5.20 -7.40
C ARG A 284 8.60 3.95 -7.68
N SER A 285 9.10 3.79 -8.91
CA SER A 285 9.97 2.66 -9.27
C SER A 285 11.25 2.66 -8.44
N GLN A 286 11.90 3.83 -8.27
CA GLN A 286 13.10 3.94 -7.45
C GLN A 286 12.85 3.65 -5.96
N LEU A 287 11.68 3.99 -5.41
CA LEU A 287 11.30 3.60 -4.04
C LEU A 287 11.18 2.08 -3.89
N ILE A 288 10.58 1.39 -4.87
CA ILE A 288 10.49 -0.08 -4.91
C ILE A 288 11.90 -0.70 -5.00
N GLU A 289 12.75 -0.21 -5.90
CA GLU A 289 14.12 -0.70 -6.08
C GLU A 289 14.98 -0.52 -4.81
N THR A 290 14.87 0.64 -4.16
CA THR A 290 15.55 0.96 -2.88
C THR A 290 15.14 -0.02 -1.78
N LEU A 291 13.84 -0.32 -1.65
CA LEU A 291 13.32 -1.28 -0.67
C LEU A 291 13.74 -2.72 -0.97
N GLN A 292 13.76 -3.14 -2.24
CA GLN A 292 14.26 -4.45 -2.65
C GLN A 292 15.77 -4.61 -2.38
N LYS A 293 16.55 -3.54 -2.57
CA LYS A 293 17.99 -3.49 -2.28
C LYS A 293 18.27 -3.59 -0.78
N ALA A 294 17.56 -2.83 0.05
CA ALA A 294 17.67 -2.91 1.51
C ALA A 294 17.31 -4.32 2.03
N ASN A 295 16.23 -4.92 1.50
CA ASN A 295 15.88 -6.31 1.78
C ASN A 295 17.01 -7.29 1.40
N LEU A 296 17.60 -7.15 0.21
CA LEU A 296 18.68 -8.02 -0.25
C LEU A 296 19.90 -7.93 0.68
N GLN A 297 20.31 -6.73 1.10
CA GLN A 297 21.45 -6.55 2.00
C GLN A 297 21.26 -7.25 3.36
N ILE A 298 20.09 -7.07 3.99
CA ILE A 298 19.77 -7.70 5.28
C ILE A 298 19.65 -9.23 5.11
N TRP A 299 19.08 -9.68 4.00
CA TRP A 299 18.96 -11.10 3.66
C TRP A 299 20.33 -11.74 3.43
N GLU A 300 21.24 -11.10 2.69
CA GLU A 300 22.60 -11.60 2.47
C GLU A 300 23.36 -11.78 3.78
N VAL A 301 23.29 -10.81 4.71
CA VAL A 301 23.94 -10.92 6.02
C VAL A 301 23.31 -12.03 6.86
N ASN A 302 21.98 -12.21 6.83
CA ASN A 302 21.32 -13.38 7.43
C ASN A 302 21.90 -14.70 6.91
N GLN A 303 22.05 -14.83 5.58
CA GLN A 303 22.55 -16.05 4.95
C GLN A 303 24.05 -16.28 5.24
N GLN A 304 24.88 -15.24 5.17
CA GLN A 304 26.31 -15.29 5.49
C GLN A 304 26.56 -15.73 6.94
N GLN A 305 25.81 -15.15 7.89
CA GLN A 305 25.88 -15.50 9.31
C GLN A 305 25.09 -16.77 9.67
N ARG A 306 24.46 -17.44 8.69
CA ARG A 306 23.64 -18.66 8.85
C ARG A 306 22.51 -18.51 9.89
N ARG A 307 21.95 -17.30 10.00
CA ARG A 307 20.84 -16.98 10.90
C ARG A 307 19.57 -17.71 10.46
N THR A 308 18.91 -18.40 11.40
CA THR A 308 17.71 -19.22 11.15
C THR A 308 16.66 -19.04 12.24
N GLY A 309 15.39 -19.33 11.91
CA GLY A 309 14.26 -19.13 12.82
C GLY A 309 14.19 -17.70 13.36
N THR A 310 13.92 -17.57 14.66
CA THR A 310 13.89 -16.30 15.41
C THR A 310 15.25 -15.61 15.55
N GLY A 311 16.33 -16.27 15.15
CA GLY A 311 17.67 -15.67 15.06
C GLY A 311 17.93 -14.94 13.74
N LYS A 312 17.01 -15.00 12.75
CA LYS A 312 17.03 -14.07 11.62
C LYS A 312 16.75 -12.66 12.13
N MET A 313 17.52 -11.70 11.63
CA MET A 313 17.16 -10.29 11.73
C MET A 313 16.27 -9.89 10.55
N GLY A 314 15.37 -8.95 10.80
CA GLY A 314 14.58 -8.26 9.80
C GLY A 314 14.15 -6.91 10.34
N THR A 315 13.45 -6.14 9.53
CA THR A 315 12.90 -4.85 9.97
C THR A 315 11.66 -4.52 9.17
N THR A 316 10.71 -3.82 9.78
CA THR A 316 9.71 -3.06 9.03
C THR A 316 10.39 -1.89 8.32
N VAL A 317 9.63 -1.20 7.49
CA VAL A 317 9.96 0.16 7.07
C VAL A 317 8.70 0.91 6.65
N VAL A 318 8.63 2.16 7.07
CA VAL A 318 7.80 3.20 6.46
C VAL A 318 8.70 4.33 6.00
N ALA A 319 8.47 4.81 4.78
CA ALA A 319 9.18 5.95 4.23
C ALA A 319 8.25 6.85 3.43
N CYS A 320 8.57 8.14 3.36
CA CYS A 320 7.92 9.07 2.46
C CYS A 320 8.95 9.95 1.74
N TYR A 321 8.59 10.42 0.54
CA TYR A 321 9.37 11.35 -0.26
C TYR A 321 8.45 12.43 -0.83
N GLN A 322 8.79 13.70 -0.65
CA GLN A 322 7.99 14.86 -1.06
C GLN A 322 8.57 15.50 -2.31
N ASP A 323 7.75 15.62 -3.36
CA ASP A 323 8.11 16.27 -4.62
C ASP A 323 6.99 17.22 -5.08
N GLY A 324 7.27 18.53 -5.08
CA GLY A 324 6.24 19.55 -5.33
C GLY A 324 5.04 19.38 -4.38
N ALA A 325 3.84 19.28 -4.95
CA ALA A 325 2.61 18.97 -4.21
C ALA A 325 2.33 17.46 -4.02
N LEU A 326 3.23 16.55 -4.40
CA LEU A 326 3.10 15.11 -4.15
C LEU A 326 3.84 14.66 -2.88
N LEU A 327 3.19 13.76 -2.16
CA LEU A 327 3.79 12.89 -1.16
C LEU A 327 3.77 11.45 -1.69
N HIS A 328 4.94 10.94 -2.06
CA HIS A 328 5.14 9.51 -2.28
C HIS A 328 5.27 8.83 -0.91
N VAL A 329 4.63 7.69 -0.73
CA VAL A 329 4.73 6.87 0.50
C VAL A 329 5.07 5.44 0.12
N ALA A 330 5.88 4.78 0.93
CA ALA A 330 6.36 3.43 0.68
C ALA A 330 6.45 2.65 2.00
N HIS A 331 5.95 1.40 2.05
CA HIS A 331 6.00 0.60 3.27
C HIS A 331 6.17 -0.91 3.06
N VAL A 332 6.71 -1.55 4.11
CA VAL A 332 6.75 -2.99 4.33
C VAL A 332 6.63 -3.24 5.84
N GLY A 333 5.59 -3.94 6.27
CA GLY A 333 5.35 -4.26 7.68
C GLY A 333 4.10 -3.59 8.23
N ASP A 334 4.04 -3.48 9.55
CA ASP A 334 2.93 -2.98 10.37
C ASP A 334 3.17 -1.56 10.92
N SER A 335 4.41 -1.06 10.94
CA SER A 335 4.71 0.36 11.10
C SER A 335 3.90 1.22 10.13
N ARG A 336 3.43 2.40 10.57
CA ARG A 336 2.36 3.16 9.90
C ARG A 336 2.77 4.54 9.41
N ILE A 337 2.04 5.02 8.39
CA ILE A 337 2.07 6.42 7.93
C ILE A 337 0.67 6.99 8.05
N TYR A 338 0.56 8.17 8.66
CA TYR A 338 -0.67 8.92 8.84
C TYR A 338 -0.59 10.29 8.18
N LEU A 339 -1.71 10.76 7.64
CA LEU A 339 -1.91 12.12 7.16
C LEU A 339 -3.03 12.77 8.00
N ILE A 340 -2.72 13.90 8.64
CA ILE A 340 -3.62 14.60 9.57
C ILE A 340 -3.84 16.03 9.10
N ASN A 341 -5.09 16.44 8.89
CA ASN A 341 -5.48 17.82 8.61
C ASN A 341 -6.38 18.38 9.74
N ARG A 342 -7.03 19.53 9.51
CA ARG A 342 -7.91 20.16 10.52
C ARG A 342 -9.20 19.36 10.83
N LYS A 343 -9.63 18.46 9.93
CA LYS A 343 -10.89 17.70 9.97
C LYS A 343 -10.72 16.22 10.33
N HIS A 344 -9.69 15.56 9.79
CA HIS A 344 -9.49 14.11 9.92
C HIS A 344 -8.02 13.71 10.10
N CYS A 345 -7.83 12.45 10.51
CA CYS A 345 -6.56 11.73 10.54
C CYS A 345 -6.77 10.40 9.81
N GLN A 346 -5.95 10.11 8.82
CA GLN A 346 -6.09 8.94 7.95
C GLN A 346 -4.78 8.14 7.91
N GLN A 347 -4.85 6.84 8.23
CA GLN A 347 -3.77 5.90 7.93
C GLN A 347 -3.66 5.71 6.41
N LEU A 348 -2.47 5.87 5.85
CA LEU A 348 -2.18 5.68 4.42
C LEU A 348 -1.66 4.27 4.11
N THR A 349 -0.97 3.63 5.07
CA THR A 349 -0.49 2.25 4.96
C THR A 349 -1.60 1.24 5.26
N VAL A 350 -1.32 -0.03 4.96
CA VAL A 350 -2.10 -1.18 5.43
C VAL A 350 -1.11 -2.21 5.97
N ASP A 351 -1.27 -2.59 7.23
CA ASP A 351 -0.29 -3.39 7.97
C ASP A 351 -0.09 -4.76 7.32
N HIS A 352 1.16 -5.20 7.13
CA HIS A 352 1.46 -6.49 6.48
C HIS A 352 1.38 -7.68 7.46
N ASP A 353 0.35 -7.75 8.30
CA ASP A 353 0.15 -8.78 9.33
C ASP A 353 -0.76 -9.95 8.85
N LEU A 354 -1.11 -10.89 9.74
CA LEU A 354 -2.07 -11.96 9.42
C LEU A 354 -3.53 -11.47 9.41
N THR A 355 -3.89 -10.47 10.21
CA THR A 355 -5.24 -9.88 10.26
C THR A 355 -5.63 -9.32 8.89
N GLN A 356 -4.84 -8.38 8.37
CA GLN A 356 -5.04 -7.74 7.08
C GLN A 356 -4.92 -8.75 5.94
N LYS A 357 -4.09 -9.79 6.07
CA LYS A 357 -3.97 -10.83 5.05
C LYS A 357 -5.22 -11.70 4.92
N GLU A 358 -5.85 -12.09 6.03
CA GLU A 358 -7.10 -12.87 6.01
C GLU A 358 -8.32 -11.98 5.70
N ILE A 359 -8.25 -10.68 5.99
CA ILE A 359 -9.13 -9.65 5.42
C ILE A 359 -8.95 -9.61 3.89
N SER A 360 -7.77 -9.29 3.35
CA SER A 360 -7.54 -9.10 1.89
C SER A 360 -7.84 -10.35 1.05
N ARG A 361 -7.86 -11.55 1.66
CA ARG A 361 -8.29 -12.81 1.04
C ARG A 361 -9.81 -13.02 1.00
N ALA A 362 -10.58 -12.15 1.62
CA ALA A 362 -12.01 -12.27 1.88
C ALA A 362 -12.39 -13.52 2.71
N HIS A 363 -11.50 -13.97 3.61
CA HIS A 363 -11.80 -15.08 4.52
C HIS A 363 -12.62 -14.63 5.73
N ALA A 364 -12.37 -13.42 6.24
CA ALA A 364 -13.07 -12.87 7.41
C ALA A 364 -13.59 -11.44 7.16
N ALA A 365 -14.63 -11.05 7.92
CA ALA A 365 -14.99 -9.65 8.12
C ALA A 365 -14.07 -9.05 9.19
N SER A 366 -13.83 -7.74 9.16
CA SER A 366 -12.75 -7.15 9.97
C SER A 366 -12.99 -7.25 11.48
N SER A 367 -14.24 -7.24 11.94
CA SER A 367 -14.56 -7.50 13.36
C SER A 367 -14.20 -8.91 13.84
N ALA A 368 -14.18 -9.89 12.94
CA ALA A 368 -13.77 -11.26 13.25
C ALA A 368 -12.27 -11.47 13.06
N ALA A 369 -11.66 -10.82 12.05
CA ALA A 369 -10.21 -10.85 11.84
C ALA A 369 -9.46 -10.26 13.05
N ALA A 370 -10.00 -9.19 13.66
CA ALA A 370 -9.45 -8.58 14.87
C ALA A 370 -9.45 -9.50 16.11
N LEU A 371 -10.11 -10.66 16.08
CA LEU A 371 -10.08 -11.66 17.16
C LEU A 371 -9.04 -12.78 16.92
N ILE A 372 -8.30 -12.77 15.81
CA ILE A 372 -7.26 -13.76 15.52
C ILE A 372 -6.13 -13.63 16.57
N PRO A 373 -5.85 -14.63 17.43
CA PRO A 373 -4.91 -14.48 18.55
C PRO A 373 -3.45 -14.25 18.13
N THR A 374 -3.13 -14.50 16.85
CA THR A 374 -1.82 -14.25 16.23
C THR A 374 -1.91 -13.17 15.14
N GLY A 375 -2.94 -12.31 15.16
CA GLY A 375 -3.27 -11.35 14.11
C GLY A 375 -2.07 -10.49 13.67
N GLY A 376 -1.46 -9.77 14.63
CA GLY A 376 -0.24 -8.97 14.44
C GLY A 376 1.05 -9.76 14.13
N THR A 377 0.97 -10.99 13.62
CA THR A 377 2.17 -11.69 13.13
C THR A 377 2.54 -11.16 11.76
N LEU A 378 3.66 -10.43 11.68
CA LEU A 378 4.22 -9.95 10.42
C LEU A 378 4.32 -11.04 9.34
N THR A 379 3.80 -10.72 8.16
CA THR A 379 3.82 -11.58 6.96
C THR A 379 4.81 -11.10 5.91
N GLN A 380 5.30 -9.86 6.02
CA GLN A 380 6.42 -9.31 5.27
C GLN A 380 7.24 -8.35 6.12
N ALA A 381 8.56 -8.50 6.08
CA ALA A 381 9.56 -7.59 6.65
C ALA A 381 10.84 -7.68 5.79
N LEU A 382 11.66 -6.62 5.78
CA LEU A 382 12.93 -6.61 5.05
C LEU A 382 13.88 -7.68 5.63
N GLY A 383 14.67 -8.32 4.77
CA GLY A 383 15.72 -9.27 5.15
C GLY A 383 15.25 -10.70 5.47
N LEU A 384 13.96 -10.90 5.73
CA LEU A 384 13.39 -12.23 5.94
C LEU A 384 13.18 -12.99 4.62
N MET A 385 12.89 -12.26 3.53
CA MET A 385 12.51 -12.79 2.21
C MET A 385 13.64 -12.73 1.17
N PRO A 386 13.77 -13.73 0.28
CA PRO A 386 14.67 -13.64 -0.88
C PRO A 386 14.29 -12.50 -1.84
N GLN A 387 15.24 -12.11 -2.70
CA GLN A 387 15.03 -11.13 -3.76
C GLN A 387 13.81 -11.50 -4.64
N GLY A 388 13.03 -10.50 -5.05
CA GLY A 388 11.83 -10.68 -5.88
C GLY A 388 10.63 -11.34 -5.17
N THR A 389 10.78 -11.84 -3.94
CA THR A 389 9.66 -12.40 -3.16
C THR A 389 8.92 -11.31 -2.39
N LEU A 390 9.66 -10.34 -1.83
CA LEU A 390 9.10 -9.16 -1.16
C LEU A 390 8.25 -8.32 -2.13
N GLN A 391 7.12 -7.81 -1.65
CA GLN A 391 6.23 -6.91 -2.40
C GLN A 391 6.12 -5.57 -1.66
N PRO A 392 7.01 -4.60 -1.91
CA PRO A 392 6.88 -3.26 -1.31
C PRO A 392 5.65 -2.54 -1.87
N VAL A 393 4.83 -1.97 -0.98
CA VAL A 393 3.70 -1.14 -1.40
C VAL A 393 4.19 0.30 -1.52
N VAL A 394 3.94 0.93 -2.67
CA VAL A 394 4.30 2.33 -2.93
C VAL A 394 3.11 3.06 -3.54
N GLN A 395 2.67 4.14 -2.89
CA GLN A 395 1.53 4.97 -3.31
C GLN A 395 1.94 6.45 -3.39
N SER A 396 1.05 7.32 -3.84
CA SER A 396 1.35 8.75 -3.99
C SER A 396 0.07 9.58 -3.82
N PHE A 397 0.18 10.71 -3.13
CA PHE A 397 -0.95 11.55 -2.75
C PHE A 397 -0.66 13.01 -3.05
N VAL A 398 -1.61 13.71 -3.68
CA VAL A 398 -1.54 15.16 -3.85
C VAL A 398 -1.91 15.81 -2.52
N LEU A 399 -1.13 16.80 -2.08
CA LEU A 399 -1.32 17.55 -0.84
C LEU A 399 -1.79 18.99 -1.15
N PRO A 400 -3.11 19.23 -1.28
CA PRO A 400 -3.67 20.54 -1.61
C PRO A 400 -3.85 21.49 -0.42
N GLU A 401 -3.63 21.01 0.81
CA GLU A 401 -3.90 21.72 2.05
C GLU A 401 -2.78 21.51 3.07
N GLU A 402 -2.71 22.36 4.10
CA GLU A 402 -1.76 22.18 5.21
C GLU A 402 -2.12 20.93 6.02
N CYS A 403 -1.12 20.07 6.22
CA CYS A 403 -1.28 18.82 6.94
C CYS A 403 -0.02 18.40 7.71
N LEU A 404 -0.19 17.48 8.65
CA LEU A 404 0.91 16.75 9.27
C LEU A 404 1.03 15.38 8.60
N VAL A 405 2.26 14.92 8.37
CA VAL A 405 2.58 13.55 7.98
C VAL A 405 3.35 12.91 9.13
N LEU A 406 2.83 11.83 9.69
CA LEU A 406 3.42 11.09 10.82
C LEU A 406 3.81 9.69 10.35
N LEU A 407 5.08 9.31 10.51
CA LEU A 407 5.60 7.97 10.29
C LEU A 407 5.98 7.38 11.65
N CYS A 408 5.60 6.14 11.98
CA CYS A 408 5.90 5.56 13.30
C CYS A 408 5.99 4.02 13.37
N SER A 409 6.76 3.51 14.35
CA SER A 409 6.79 2.09 14.75
C SER A 409 5.56 1.68 15.57
N ASP A 410 5.41 0.38 15.86
CA ASP A 410 4.19 -0.17 16.47
C ASP A 410 3.87 0.49 17.82
N GLY A 411 4.87 0.68 18.69
CA GLY A 411 4.76 1.27 20.03
C GLY A 411 4.24 2.71 20.11
N LEU A 412 3.96 3.37 18.97
CA LEU A 412 3.17 4.62 18.94
C LEU A 412 1.76 4.47 18.32
N CYS A 413 1.53 3.54 17.40
CA CYS A 413 0.22 3.40 16.72
C CYS A 413 -0.65 2.23 17.20
N ASP A 414 -0.09 1.29 17.95
CA ASP A 414 -0.78 0.07 18.37
C ASP A 414 -2.06 0.34 19.18
N GLY A 415 -3.06 -0.54 19.04
CA GLY A 415 -4.39 -0.33 19.62
C GLY A 415 -5.04 1.01 19.23
N ASP A 416 -4.83 1.45 18.00
CA ASP A 416 -5.37 2.67 17.38
C ASP A 416 -5.09 3.95 18.20
N LEU A 417 -3.89 4.07 18.78
CA LEU A 417 -3.56 5.18 19.69
C LEU A 417 -3.61 6.54 18.99
N ILE A 418 -3.17 6.63 17.74
CA ILE A 418 -3.18 7.86 16.95
C ILE A 418 -4.63 8.26 16.62
N GLU A 419 -5.43 7.32 16.14
CA GLU A 419 -6.84 7.50 15.78
C GLU A 419 -7.69 7.94 16.98
N ARG A 420 -7.38 7.43 18.18
CA ARG A 420 -8.02 7.82 19.44
C ARG A 420 -7.63 9.23 19.90
N HIS A 421 -6.37 9.66 19.73
CA HIS A 421 -5.84 10.88 20.38
C HIS A 421 -5.42 12.02 19.43
N TRP A 422 -5.46 11.86 18.11
CA TRP A 422 -4.98 12.90 17.17
C TRP A 422 -5.69 14.25 17.35
N LYS A 423 -7.00 14.26 17.68
CA LYS A 423 -7.81 15.49 17.86
C LYS A 423 -7.31 16.40 18.99
N SER A 424 -6.63 15.82 20.00
CA SER A 424 -6.09 16.48 21.19
C SER A 424 -4.56 16.60 21.18
N ILE A 425 -3.85 15.67 20.54
CA ILE A 425 -2.37 15.60 20.56
C ILE A 425 -1.73 16.12 19.27
N LEU A 426 -2.22 15.70 18.08
CA LEU A 426 -1.60 16.04 16.79
C LEU A 426 -2.19 17.32 16.18
N ARG A 427 -3.52 17.42 16.10
CA ARG A 427 -4.21 18.54 15.45
C ARG A 427 -3.77 19.94 15.91
N PRO A 428 -3.44 20.21 17.20
CA PRO A 428 -2.92 21.52 17.61
C PRO A 428 -1.65 21.97 16.90
N PHE A 429 -0.85 21.03 16.37
CA PHE A 429 0.41 21.31 15.66
C PHE A 429 0.25 21.78 14.20
N LEU A 430 -0.99 21.86 13.71
CA LEU A 430 -1.28 22.63 12.50
C LEU A 430 -1.11 24.13 12.79
N ASP A 431 -1.59 24.60 13.95
CA ASP A 431 -1.57 26.00 14.35
C ASP A 431 -0.40 26.36 15.32
N GLN A 432 0.42 25.38 15.70
CA GLN A 432 1.58 25.50 16.62
C GLN A 432 2.86 24.96 15.98
N ASP A 433 4.02 25.27 16.58
CA ASP A 433 5.32 24.72 16.21
C ASP A 433 5.52 23.28 16.72
N LEU A 434 6.33 22.49 16.03
CA LEU A 434 6.55 21.08 16.34
C LEU A 434 7.47 20.83 17.55
N SER A 435 8.08 21.85 18.17
CA SER A 435 9.10 21.66 19.23
C SER A 435 8.55 20.92 20.44
N SER A 436 7.27 21.13 20.78
CA SER A 436 6.60 20.48 21.90
C SER A 436 5.86 19.19 21.53
N ALA A 437 5.91 18.72 20.29
CA ALA A 437 5.21 17.50 19.86
C ALA A 437 5.91 16.24 20.36
N ALA A 438 7.24 16.19 20.28
CA ALA A 438 8.02 15.02 20.68
C ALA A 438 7.82 14.58 22.14
N PRO A 439 7.96 15.45 23.17
CA PRO A 439 7.71 15.03 24.55
C PRO A 439 6.25 14.59 24.78
N LYS A 440 5.26 15.23 24.13
CA LYS A 440 3.84 14.86 24.27
C LYS A 440 3.53 13.48 23.68
N LEU A 441 4.11 13.15 22.51
CA LEU A 441 3.92 11.86 21.85
C LEU A 441 4.62 10.72 22.62
N ILE A 442 5.87 10.93 23.05
CA ILE A 442 6.60 9.95 23.86
C ILE A 442 5.92 9.75 25.24
N GLU A 443 5.43 10.80 25.90
CA GLU A 443 4.71 10.65 27.17
C GLU A 443 3.40 9.85 27.00
N LEU A 444 2.63 10.11 25.93
CA LEU A 444 1.41 9.36 25.60
C LEU A 444 1.72 7.88 25.36
N ALA A 445 2.68 7.59 24.48
CA ALA A 445 3.09 6.22 24.16
C ALA A 445 3.63 5.49 25.39
N LEU A 446 4.54 6.10 26.18
CA LEU A 446 5.03 5.50 27.42
C LEU A 446 3.90 5.21 28.42
N ARG A 447 2.84 6.00 28.45
CA ARG A 447 1.67 5.78 29.33
C ARG A 447 0.79 4.62 28.87
N GLU A 448 0.53 4.51 27.58
CA GLU A 448 -0.49 3.61 27.00
C GLU A 448 0.12 2.32 26.41
N LEU A 449 1.23 2.45 25.68
CA LEU A 449 1.90 1.41 24.86
C LEU A 449 3.36 1.15 25.27
N GLY A 450 3.81 1.64 26.43
CA GLY A 450 5.21 1.58 26.87
C GLY A 450 5.80 0.19 27.16
N HIS A 451 5.23 -0.87 26.57
CA HIS A 451 5.86 -2.19 26.49
C HIS A 451 6.96 -2.28 25.44
N ASP A 452 6.90 -1.48 24.37
CA ASP A 452 7.84 -1.59 23.26
C ASP A 452 8.70 -0.34 23.02
N ASN A 453 9.58 -0.41 22.00
CA ASN A 453 10.28 0.75 21.46
C ASN A 453 9.28 1.70 20.80
N ILE A 454 9.58 3.01 20.84
CA ILE A 454 8.63 4.05 20.44
C ILE A 454 9.37 5.03 19.55
N THR A 455 9.14 4.98 18.23
CA THR A 455 9.82 5.85 17.26
C THR A 455 8.86 6.49 16.30
N PHE A 456 9.08 7.77 15.99
CA PHE A 456 8.35 8.46 14.94
C PHE A 456 9.13 9.61 14.31
N VAL A 457 8.72 9.98 13.10
CA VAL A 457 9.03 11.26 12.46
C VAL A 457 7.71 11.97 12.12
N LEU A 458 7.60 13.23 12.53
CA LEU A 458 6.45 14.11 12.29
C LEU A 458 6.89 15.30 11.43
N LEU A 459 6.29 15.40 10.25
CA LEU A 459 6.53 16.43 9.24
C LEU A 459 5.31 17.36 9.19
N LYS A 460 5.52 18.68 9.07
CA LYS A 460 4.44 19.65 8.80
C LYS A 460 4.54 20.14 7.35
N TYR A 461 3.62 19.71 6.50
CA TYR A 461 3.54 20.14 5.11
C TYR A 461 2.73 21.42 4.98
N VAL A 462 3.25 22.38 4.21
CA VAL A 462 2.56 23.62 3.84
C VAL A 462 2.49 23.70 2.29
N PRO A 463 1.29 23.83 1.70
CA PRO A 463 1.14 23.95 0.25
C PRO A 463 1.69 25.29 -0.24
N GLY A 464 2.20 25.29 -1.48
CA GLY A 464 2.52 26.52 -2.20
C GLY A 464 1.28 27.21 -2.76
N ALA A 465 1.47 28.40 -3.35
CA ALA A 465 0.41 29.06 -4.08
C ALA A 465 0.06 28.28 -5.36
N VAL A 466 -1.21 27.91 -5.50
CA VAL A 466 -1.76 27.28 -6.71
C VAL A 466 -1.68 28.26 -7.88
N LYS A 467 -1.15 27.80 -9.01
CA LYS A 467 -1.03 28.54 -10.28
C LYS A 467 -1.50 27.64 -11.41
N GLU A 468 -2.65 27.94 -11.99
CA GLU A 468 -3.12 27.20 -13.17
C GLU A 468 -2.26 27.60 -14.40
N PRO A 469 -1.67 26.64 -15.14
CA PRO A 469 -0.94 26.96 -16.36
C PRO A 469 -1.90 27.38 -17.46
N GLU A 470 -1.65 28.52 -18.10
CA GLU A 470 -2.42 29.03 -19.23
C GLU A 470 -2.21 28.17 -20.49
N LEU A 471 -2.93 27.05 -20.57
CA LEU A 471 -3.08 26.27 -21.80
C LEU A 471 -4.12 26.90 -22.73
N PRO A 472 -3.97 26.77 -24.07
CA PRO A 472 -5.00 27.15 -25.03
C PRO A 472 -6.35 26.55 -24.66
N THR A 473 -7.44 27.31 -24.87
CA THR A 473 -8.79 26.85 -24.54
C THR A 473 -9.21 25.74 -25.52
N VAL A 474 -9.11 24.49 -25.08
CA VAL A 474 -9.65 23.34 -25.80
C VAL A 474 -11.16 23.31 -25.62
N GLU A 475 -11.91 23.69 -26.66
CA GLU A 475 -13.35 23.45 -26.70
C GLU A 475 -13.60 21.94 -26.66
N LEU A 476 -14.28 21.47 -25.62
CA LEU A 476 -14.70 20.07 -25.52
C LEU A 476 -15.77 19.81 -26.59
N PRO A 477 -15.54 18.94 -27.59
CA PRO A 477 -16.53 18.67 -28.62
C PRO A 477 -17.80 18.08 -27.98
N GLU A 478 -18.97 18.56 -28.42
CA GLU A 478 -20.25 18.03 -27.94
C GLU A 478 -20.33 16.52 -28.23
N ARG A 479 -20.49 15.71 -27.18
CA ARG A 479 -20.65 14.27 -27.33
C ARG A 479 -21.92 14.02 -28.17
N PRO A 480 -21.85 13.27 -29.29
CA PRO A 480 -23.02 13.04 -30.13
C PRO A 480 -24.19 12.51 -29.30
N GLN A 481 -25.28 13.27 -29.25
CA GLN A 481 -26.45 12.89 -28.45
C GLN A 481 -26.96 11.55 -28.98
N THR A 482 -27.01 10.54 -28.12
CA THR A 482 -27.61 9.26 -28.46
C THR A 482 -29.06 9.52 -28.86
N ILE A 483 -29.39 9.27 -30.13
CA ILE A 483 -30.72 9.57 -30.67
C ILE A 483 -31.73 8.66 -29.96
N VAL A 484 -32.34 9.18 -28.89
CA VAL A 484 -33.46 8.53 -28.22
C VAL A 484 -34.59 8.50 -29.25
N PRO A 485 -35.03 7.31 -29.71
CA PRO A 485 -36.15 7.25 -30.63
C PRO A 485 -37.37 7.83 -29.92
N LYS A 486 -37.97 8.89 -30.49
CA LYS A 486 -39.18 9.49 -29.94
C LYS A 486 -40.23 8.41 -29.76
N SER A 487 -40.77 8.31 -28.55
CA SER A 487 -41.93 7.47 -28.23
C SER A 487 -43.12 7.89 -29.10
N SER A 488 -43.46 7.10 -30.11
CA SER A 488 -44.69 7.26 -30.87
C SER A 488 -45.88 6.77 -30.05
N GLU A 489 -46.94 7.57 -30.05
CA GLU A 489 -48.20 7.30 -29.33
C GLU A 489 -48.93 6.03 -29.81
N PRO A 490 -49.86 5.46 -29.00
CA PRO A 490 -50.46 4.16 -29.28
C PRO A 490 -51.40 4.18 -30.48
N ALA A 491 -51.40 3.08 -31.25
CA ALA A 491 -52.36 2.85 -32.33
C ALA A 491 -53.69 2.29 -31.79
N GLU A 492 -54.81 2.75 -32.37
CA GLU A 492 -56.16 2.23 -32.09
C GLU A 492 -56.40 0.81 -32.65
N PRO A 493 -57.37 0.06 -32.09
CA PRO A 493 -57.53 -1.37 -32.39
C PRO A 493 -58.26 -1.65 -33.71
N ILE A 494 -57.79 -2.68 -34.43
CA ILE A 494 -58.45 -3.24 -35.62
C ILE A 494 -59.20 -4.54 -35.23
N PRO A 495 -60.40 -4.83 -35.79
CA PRO A 495 -61.26 -5.91 -35.27
C PRO A 495 -60.77 -7.34 -35.55
N ALA A 496 -61.24 -8.29 -34.74
CA ALA A 496 -60.93 -9.70 -34.88
C ALA A 496 -61.66 -10.36 -36.06
N VAL A 497 -60.98 -11.29 -36.74
CA VAL A 497 -61.56 -12.26 -37.68
C VAL A 497 -61.14 -13.67 -37.25
N ALA A 498 -62.05 -14.63 -37.36
CA ALA A 498 -61.91 -15.97 -36.79
C ALA A 498 -61.02 -16.93 -37.62
N ALA A 499 -60.66 -18.06 -37.01
CA ALA A 499 -59.64 -18.97 -37.50
C ALA A 499 -60.05 -19.86 -38.71
N ALA A 500 -59.04 -20.25 -39.48
CA ALA A 500 -59.07 -21.42 -40.36
C ALA A 500 -57.77 -22.24 -40.15
N ALA A 501 -57.83 -23.56 -40.29
CA ALA A 501 -56.71 -24.47 -40.00
C ALA A 501 -55.68 -24.53 -41.17
N PRO A 502 -54.40 -24.82 -40.89
CA PRO A 502 -53.36 -24.85 -41.92
C PRO A 502 -53.36 -26.18 -42.72
N PRO A 503 -53.11 -26.14 -44.04
CA PRO A 503 -52.72 -27.32 -44.81
C PRO A 503 -51.21 -27.61 -44.68
N GLU A 504 -50.83 -28.88 -44.81
CA GLU A 504 -49.43 -29.32 -44.77
C GLU A 504 -48.65 -28.98 -46.06
N MET A 505 -47.33 -28.80 -45.93
CA MET A 505 -46.37 -28.67 -47.03
C MET A 505 -45.12 -29.53 -46.74
N PRO A 506 -44.43 -30.06 -47.78
CA PRO A 506 -43.58 -31.24 -47.62
C PRO A 506 -42.17 -31.01 -47.06
N VAL A 507 -41.59 -32.10 -46.56
CA VAL A 507 -40.28 -32.19 -45.91
C VAL A 507 -39.12 -31.90 -46.87
N ALA A 508 -38.18 -31.06 -46.45
CA ALA A 508 -36.86 -30.90 -47.06
C ALA A 508 -35.73 -31.24 -46.06
N ALA A 509 -34.64 -31.86 -46.55
CA ALA A 509 -33.55 -32.39 -45.73
C ALA A 509 -32.49 -31.32 -45.36
N PRO A 510 -31.67 -31.52 -44.30
CA PRO A 510 -31.01 -30.41 -43.60
C PRO A 510 -29.70 -29.91 -44.23
N ALA A 511 -29.48 -28.59 -44.12
CA ALA A 511 -28.23 -27.91 -44.43
C ALA A 511 -27.11 -28.20 -43.39
N PRO A 512 -25.82 -28.06 -43.75
CA PRO A 512 -24.69 -28.49 -42.90
C PRO A 512 -24.34 -27.51 -41.77
N LYS A 513 -23.61 -28.02 -40.77
CA LYS A 513 -23.11 -27.24 -39.62
C LYS A 513 -21.97 -26.29 -40.02
N PRO A 514 -21.84 -25.11 -39.37
CA PRO A 514 -20.63 -24.30 -39.45
C PRO A 514 -19.44 -25.04 -38.81
N LEU A 515 -18.24 -24.79 -39.33
CA LEU A 515 -16.97 -25.33 -38.81
C LEU A 515 -16.23 -24.25 -38.01
N SER A 516 -15.62 -24.67 -36.89
CA SER A 516 -14.78 -23.81 -36.06
C SER A 516 -13.44 -23.51 -36.72
N VAL A 517 -12.95 -22.27 -36.58
CA VAL A 517 -11.55 -21.92 -36.90
C VAL A 517 -10.70 -22.10 -35.65
N GLU A 518 -9.63 -22.89 -35.77
CA GLU A 518 -8.73 -23.22 -34.66
C GLU A 518 -7.49 -22.31 -34.69
N ARG A 519 -7.21 -21.60 -33.59
CA ARG A 519 -5.99 -20.79 -33.43
C ARG A 519 -4.81 -21.70 -33.05
N PRO A 520 -3.58 -21.45 -33.54
CA PRO A 520 -2.42 -22.28 -33.22
C PRO A 520 -2.11 -22.25 -31.72
N ARG A 521 -1.85 -23.43 -31.14
CA ARG A 521 -1.39 -23.60 -29.76
C ARG A 521 0.13 -23.82 -29.72
N PRO A 522 0.85 -23.28 -28.71
CA PRO A 522 2.27 -23.57 -28.52
C PRO A 522 2.51 -25.05 -28.14
N LYS A 523 3.72 -25.54 -28.43
CA LYS A 523 4.12 -26.94 -28.14
C LYS A 523 4.24 -27.17 -26.62
N PRO A 524 3.70 -28.28 -26.08
CA PRO A 524 3.97 -28.67 -24.70
C PRO A 524 5.38 -29.27 -24.60
N TRP A 525 6.17 -28.75 -23.66
CA TRP A 525 7.34 -29.45 -23.11
C TRP A 525 6.86 -30.19 -21.85
N LEU A 526 7.13 -31.49 -21.75
CA LEU A 526 6.70 -32.32 -20.62
C LEU A 526 7.88 -32.55 -19.65
N PRO A 527 7.68 -32.44 -18.32
CA PRO A 527 8.79 -32.41 -17.37
C PRO A 527 9.32 -33.82 -17.04
N ILE A 528 10.64 -34.01 -17.19
CA ILE A 528 11.36 -35.16 -16.63
C ILE A 528 11.93 -34.74 -15.26
N ALA A 529 11.13 -34.90 -14.19
CA ALA A 529 11.61 -34.73 -12.81
C ALA A 529 10.77 -35.45 -11.72
N ALA A 530 9.75 -36.24 -12.07
CA ALA A 530 9.00 -37.07 -11.11
C ALA A 530 9.79 -38.33 -10.70
N GLY A 531 11.04 -38.15 -10.26
CA GLY A 531 12.02 -39.23 -10.04
C GLY A 531 12.86 -39.12 -8.76
N SER A 532 12.58 -38.14 -7.90
CA SER A 532 13.37 -37.86 -6.68
C SER A 532 12.60 -38.03 -5.36
N MET A 533 11.28 -38.22 -5.40
CA MET A 533 10.45 -38.44 -4.19
C MET A 533 10.63 -39.84 -3.57
N ALA A 534 11.02 -40.84 -4.37
CA ALA A 534 11.16 -42.23 -3.92
C ALA A 534 12.51 -42.53 -3.21
N ALA A 535 13.55 -41.72 -3.44
CA ALA A 535 14.87 -41.95 -2.88
C ALA A 535 14.98 -41.54 -1.39
N VAL A 536 14.21 -40.52 -0.97
CA VAL A 536 14.25 -40.01 0.41
C VAL A 536 13.56 -40.95 1.40
N LEU A 537 12.50 -41.65 0.97
CA LEU A 537 11.76 -42.62 1.80
C LEU A 537 12.49 -43.96 1.98
N ALA A 538 13.49 -44.27 1.15
CA ALA A 538 14.32 -45.46 1.31
C ALA A 538 15.49 -45.27 2.31
N GLY A 539 15.94 -44.03 2.55
CA GLY A 539 17.09 -43.74 3.40
C GLY A 539 16.86 -43.84 4.91
N ALA A 540 15.60 -43.81 5.36
CA ALA A 540 15.25 -43.75 6.79
C ALA A 540 15.07 -45.12 7.48
N VAL A 541 15.25 -46.23 6.76
CA VAL A 541 14.97 -47.60 7.26
C VAL A 541 16.22 -48.30 7.81
N PHE A 542 17.42 -47.74 7.61
CA PHE A 542 18.68 -48.32 8.09
C PHE A 542 19.47 -47.34 8.99
N VAL A 543 19.07 -47.25 10.26
CA VAL A 543 19.90 -47.45 11.47
C VAL A 543 18.98 -47.24 12.69
N LEU A 544 18.58 -48.34 13.33
CA LEU A 544 17.96 -48.30 14.65
C LEU A 544 18.15 -49.64 15.40
N PRO A 545 19.11 -49.74 16.34
CA PRO A 545 19.24 -50.89 17.20
C PRO A 545 18.51 -50.67 18.55
N ARG A 546 17.28 -51.21 18.61
CA ARG A 546 16.73 -51.98 19.76
C ARG A 546 16.41 -51.32 21.11
N LEU A 547 15.22 -51.71 21.59
CA LEU A 547 14.80 -51.96 22.99
C LEU A 547 14.62 -50.72 23.90
N SER A 548 13.66 -50.68 24.83
CA SER A 548 12.73 -51.73 25.33
C SER A 548 11.31 -51.19 25.56
N ARG A 549 10.33 -52.10 25.67
CA ARG A 549 8.92 -51.78 26.01
C ARG A 549 8.79 -51.34 27.47
N THR A 550 7.85 -50.43 27.75
CA THR A 550 7.02 -50.52 28.97
C THR A 550 5.63 -49.89 28.74
N THR A 551 4.66 -50.34 29.52
CA THR A 551 3.21 -50.11 29.33
C THR A 551 2.72 -48.73 29.79
N ALA A 552 1.75 -48.18 29.06
CA ALA A 552 0.92 -47.08 29.56
C ALA A 552 -0.15 -47.57 30.55
N PRO A 553 -0.74 -46.65 31.33
CA PRO A 553 -2.20 -46.64 31.48
C PRO A 553 -2.84 -45.29 31.06
N ALA A 554 -4.17 -45.21 31.18
CA ALA A 554 -5.08 -44.23 30.57
C ALA A 554 -5.16 -42.87 31.32
N PRO A 555 -5.74 -41.79 30.72
CA PRO A 555 -5.67 -40.44 31.26
C PRO A 555 -6.71 -40.14 32.36
N GLY A 556 -6.31 -39.32 33.34
CA GLY A 556 -7.20 -38.74 34.34
C GLY A 556 -7.65 -37.32 33.98
N VAL A 557 -8.95 -37.04 34.09
CA VAL A 557 -9.52 -35.69 33.94
C VAL A 557 -9.31 -34.88 35.22
N ILE A 558 -8.84 -33.64 35.11
CA ILE A 558 -8.87 -32.65 36.20
C ILE A 558 -9.44 -31.34 35.65
N SER A 559 -10.39 -30.76 36.40
CA SER A 559 -11.08 -29.52 36.07
C SER A 559 -10.38 -28.30 36.67
N ALA A 560 -10.73 -27.10 36.18
CA ALA A 560 -10.11 -25.84 36.58
C ALA A 560 -10.54 -25.36 37.99
N ALA A 561 -9.63 -24.66 38.67
CA ALA A 561 -9.91 -23.88 39.87
C ALA A 561 -9.17 -22.52 39.82
N ARG A 562 -9.79 -21.49 40.39
CA ARG A 562 -9.40 -20.07 40.27
C ARG A 562 -8.51 -19.65 41.46
N PRO A 563 -7.45 -18.84 41.26
CA PRO A 563 -6.60 -18.40 42.37
C PRO A 563 -7.26 -17.33 43.24
N THR A 564 -6.91 -17.33 44.53
CA THR A 564 -7.04 -16.20 45.46
C THR A 564 -5.74 -16.03 46.25
N ALA A 565 -5.45 -14.79 46.64
CA ALA A 565 -4.30 -14.36 47.44
C ALA A 565 -4.84 -13.87 48.83
N PRO A 566 -4.04 -13.32 49.78
CA PRO A 566 -2.62 -12.93 49.71
C PRO A 566 -1.81 -13.25 51.00
N ALA A 567 -0.73 -12.47 51.20
CA ALA A 567 0.05 -12.23 52.43
C ALA A 567 1.15 -13.24 52.82
N THR A 568 2.24 -12.90 53.55
CA THR A 568 3.10 -11.68 53.71
C THR A 568 4.40 -12.15 54.41
N GLU A 569 5.41 -11.28 54.56
CA GLU A 569 6.39 -11.26 55.69
C GLU A 569 7.70 -12.09 55.69
N THR A 570 8.81 -11.35 55.50
CA THR A 570 10.06 -11.34 56.30
C THR A 570 11.07 -12.51 56.37
N ARG A 571 12.23 -12.24 55.74
CA ARG A 571 13.55 -11.93 56.40
C ARG A 571 14.48 -13.09 56.85
N SER A 572 15.78 -12.84 56.61
CA SER A 572 17.00 -13.45 57.19
C SER A 572 17.72 -14.54 56.36
N ALA A 573 19.01 -14.73 56.66
CA ALA A 573 20.02 -15.51 55.93
C ALA A 573 21.09 -16.05 56.93
N PRO A 574 22.35 -16.37 56.54
CA PRO A 574 22.86 -17.47 55.70
C PRO A 574 23.70 -18.50 56.52
N PRO A 575 24.34 -19.50 55.88
CA PRO A 575 25.82 -19.53 55.81
C PRO A 575 26.35 -19.94 54.41
N ILE A 576 27.45 -19.41 53.85
CA ILE A 576 28.89 -19.46 54.19
C ILE A 576 29.54 -20.86 54.03
N ALA A 577 30.37 -21.05 52.99
CA ALA A 577 31.66 -21.80 53.02
C ALA A 577 32.48 -21.72 51.69
N ALA A 578 33.64 -21.04 51.74
CA ALA A 578 34.97 -21.29 51.08
C ALA A 578 35.15 -21.76 49.60
N ALA A 579 36.39 -21.75 49.06
CA ALA A 579 37.11 -20.59 48.48
C ALA A 579 38.55 -20.95 47.95
N VAL A 580 38.81 -20.82 46.64
CA VAL A 580 40.16 -20.81 45.99
C VAL A 580 40.09 -19.89 44.75
N LYS A 581 40.56 -18.64 44.78
CA LYS A 581 41.93 -18.11 44.51
C LYS A 581 42.44 -18.18 43.05
N THR A 582 42.14 -17.12 42.27
CA THR A 582 43.08 -16.15 41.61
C THR A 582 44.37 -16.62 40.89
N PRO A 583 44.79 -15.98 39.77
CA PRO A 583 44.90 -14.51 39.64
C PRO A 583 44.41 -13.85 38.33
N VAL A 584 44.45 -12.50 38.34
CA VAL A 584 43.98 -11.57 37.30
C VAL A 584 45.04 -10.47 37.09
N GLN A 585 45.15 -9.92 35.87
CA GLN A 585 45.71 -8.58 35.63
C GLN A 585 44.66 -7.67 34.94
N PRO A 586 44.70 -6.34 35.14
CA PRO A 586 43.50 -5.50 35.00
C PRO A 586 43.41 -4.68 33.69
N PRO A 587 42.19 -4.31 33.26
CA PRO A 587 41.95 -3.22 32.31
C PRO A 587 41.96 -1.83 32.98
N ALA A 588 42.00 -0.77 32.15
CA ALA A 588 42.16 0.63 32.56
C ALA A 588 40.89 1.28 33.20
N PRO A 589 41.04 2.35 34.00
CA PRO A 589 39.93 2.96 34.75
C PRO A 589 39.04 3.91 33.93
N LYS A 590 37.76 4.00 34.30
CA LYS A 590 36.85 5.09 33.93
C LYS A 590 36.92 6.25 34.94
N PRO A 591 36.67 7.51 34.54
CA PRO A 591 36.76 8.67 35.43
C PRO A 591 35.61 8.77 36.45
N ALA A 592 35.88 9.46 37.56
CA ALA A 592 34.95 9.73 38.67
C ALA A 592 34.26 11.12 38.52
N PRO A 593 33.13 11.39 39.22
CA PRO A 593 32.27 12.54 38.93
C PRO A 593 32.75 13.86 39.54
N VAL A 594 32.36 14.97 38.89
CA VAL A 594 32.62 16.35 39.36
C VAL A 594 31.60 16.77 40.42
N ALA A 595 32.07 17.41 41.49
CA ALA A 595 31.24 17.87 42.60
C ALA A 595 30.50 19.19 42.30
N LYS A 596 29.31 19.37 42.89
CA LYS A 596 28.55 20.62 42.85
C LYS A 596 29.09 21.61 43.90
N GLN A 597 29.14 22.90 43.55
CA GLN A 597 29.27 24.01 44.50
C GLN A 597 28.01 24.90 44.44
N ALA A 598 27.76 25.64 45.52
CA ALA A 598 26.57 26.47 45.72
C ALA A 598 26.96 27.98 45.78
N PRO A 599 26.00 28.92 45.62
CA PRO A 599 26.29 30.30 45.23
C PRO A 599 26.55 31.27 46.41
N PRO A 600 27.17 32.44 46.15
CA PRO A 600 27.18 33.58 47.06
C PRO A 600 25.83 34.32 47.11
N THR A 601 25.61 35.07 48.19
CA THR A 601 24.32 35.69 48.57
C THR A 601 24.09 37.11 48.05
N SER A 602 22.85 37.57 48.15
CA SER A 602 22.34 38.86 47.67
C SER A 602 22.44 40.01 48.68
N ILE A 603 22.45 41.24 48.18
CA ILE A 603 22.18 42.49 48.91
C ILE A 603 21.01 43.21 48.19
N LYS A 604 20.19 43.96 48.94
CA LYS A 604 18.89 44.53 48.51
C LYS A 604 18.78 46.03 48.91
N PRO A 605 17.65 46.76 48.73
CA PRO A 605 17.54 47.78 47.69
C PRO A 605 17.28 49.22 48.21
N LYS A 606 17.27 50.18 47.28
CA LYS A 606 16.69 51.55 47.34
C LYS A 606 16.70 52.13 45.91
N SER A 607 15.85 53.07 45.47
CA SER A 607 14.49 53.51 45.85
C SER A 607 14.05 54.56 44.81
N GLU A 608 12.77 54.64 44.46
CA GLU A 608 12.25 55.73 43.60
C GLU A 608 12.42 57.12 44.26
N PRO A 609 12.44 58.21 43.47
CA PRO A 609 11.20 58.99 43.35
C PRO A 609 10.91 59.58 41.95
N ALA A 610 9.64 59.93 41.75
CA ALA A 610 9.13 60.90 40.76
C ALA A 610 8.39 62.04 41.55
N PRO A 611 7.66 63.02 40.94
CA PRO A 611 7.56 63.42 39.53
C PRO A 611 7.64 64.96 39.27
N THR A 612 8.03 65.38 38.05
CA THR A 612 7.70 66.67 37.37
C THR A 612 8.17 66.57 35.91
N GLY A 613 7.61 67.23 34.88
CA GLY A 613 6.45 68.12 34.78
C GLY A 613 6.50 68.96 33.47
N SER A 614 5.38 69.60 33.09
CA SER A 614 5.21 70.53 31.93
C SER A 614 5.14 69.93 30.50
N SER A 615 4.68 70.75 29.54
CA SER A 615 4.00 70.37 28.29
C SER A 615 4.47 71.16 27.05
N LYS A 616 4.00 70.76 25.85
CA LYS A 616 3.89 71.55 24.58
C LYS A 616 5.18 71.79 23.76
N PRO A 617 5.10 72.16 22.44
CA PRO A 617 4.27 71.57 21.36
C PRO A 617 5.12 71.39 20.03
N PRO A 618 4.72 71.70 18.76
CA PRO A 618 4.98 70.71 17.67
C PRO A 618 5.56 71.20 16.31
N LEU A 619 5.82 70.23 15.40
CA LEU A 619 5.82 70.33 13.92
C LEU A 619 7.03 71.04 13.22
N PRO A 620 7.26 70.86 11.88
CA PRO A 620 8.60 70.53 11.37
C PRO A 620 9.11 71.37 10.18
N GLN A 621 10.22 70.93 9.55
CA GLN A 621 10.75 71.37 8.26
C GLN A 621 11.28 70.17 7.42
N VAL A 622 11.58 70.29 6.12
CA VAL A 622 10.65 70.38 4.95
C VAL A 622 11.45 70.23 3.64
N ALA A 623 10.89 69.49 2.64
CA ALA A 623 11.34 69.37 1.23
C ALA A 623 12.75 68.71 0.99
N ALA A 624 13.16 68.24 -0.20
CA ALA A 624 12.55 68.22 -1.56
C ALA A 624 12.95 66.92 -2.35
N GLN A 625 12.57 66.81 -3.63
CA GLN A 625 12.69 65.62 -4.49
C GLN A 625 13.87 65.67 -5.50
N ALA A 626 14.47 64.52 -5.87
CA ALA A 626 14.96 64.16 -7.23
C ALA A 626 15.54 62.72 -7.30
N ALA A 627 15.69 62.15 -8.50
CA ALA A 627 16.27 60.82 -8.83
C ALA A 627 17.46 61.00 -9.83
N PRO A 628 18.17 59.97 -10.39
CA PRO A 628 18.00 58.50 -10.29
C PRO A 628 19.28 57.60 -10.18
N LEU A 629 19.08 56.29 -9.92
CA LEU A 629 19.88 55.08 -10.32
C LEU A 629 21.41 54.99 -9.95
N PRO A 630 22.06 53.79 -9.87
CA PRO A 630 21.76 52.51 -10.55
C PRO A 630 21.66 51.25 -9.65
N GLU A 631 21.52 50.08 -10.29
CA GLU A 631 21.38 48.73 -9.70
C GLU A 631 22.70 48.05 -9.32
N PRO A 632 22.68 47.06 -8.40
CA PRO A 632 23.61 45.94 -8.34
C PRO A 632 22.98 44.62 -8.85
N THR A 633 23.65 43.93 -9.77
CA THR A 633 23.15 42.68 -10.37
C THR A 633 23.47 41.45 -9.52
N LEU A 634 22.49 40.55 -9.33
CA LEU A 634 22.70 39.19 -8.82
C LEU A 634 22.29 38.17 -9.89
N LYS A 635 23.23 37.30 -10.30
CA LYS A 635 23.00 36.26 -11.29
C LYS A 635 22.29 35.07 -10.66
N LEU A 636 21.11 34.72 -11.18
CA LEU A 636 20.50 33.40 -10.98
C LEU A 636 21.08 32.44 -12.02
N ASP A 637 21.30 31.18 -11.62
CA ASP A 637 21.99 30.18 -12.43
C ASP A 637 20.97 29.32 -13.20
N GLU A 638 20.73 29.64 -14.47
CA GLU A 638 19.71 29.02 -15.34
C GLU A 638 20.10 27.62 -15.85
N GLY A 639 20.68 26.77 -14.98
CA GLY A 639 21.20 25.45 -15.35
C GLY A 639 20.23 24.28 -15.26
N VAL A 640 19.22 24.33 -14.38
CA VAL A 640 18.47 23.12 -13.95
C VAL A 640 16.99 23.14 -14.34
N THR A 641 16.27 24.23 -14.09
CA THR A 641 14.81 24.36 -14.31
C THR A 641 14.43 24.18 -15.78
N ALA A 642 15.22 24.75 -16.71
CA ALA A 642 14.99 24.65 -18.15
C ALA A 642 15.04 23.21 -18.69
N LYS A 643 15.72 22.28 -18.00
CA LYS A 643 15.88 20.89 -18.47
C LYS A 643 14.66 20.02 -18.12
N ALA A 644 14.08 20.20 -16.94
CA ALA A 644 12.84 19.53 -16.55
C ALA A 644 11.65 20.06 -17.36
N ALA A 645 11.51 21.39 -17.48
CA ALA A 645 10.46 22.02 -18.28
C ALA A 645 10.50 21.57 -19.76
N ARG A 646 11.70 21.48 -20.36
CA ARG A 646 11.87 20.92 -21.72
C ARG A 646 11.52 19.43 -21.79
N LYS A 647 11.87 18.59 -20.80
CA LYS A 647 11.52 17.16 -20.80
C LYS A 647 10.00 16.95 -20.80
N ALA A 648 9.25 17.76 -20.03
CA ALA A 648 7.79 17.74 -20.01
C ALA A 648 7.17 18.27 -21.32
N ALA A 649 7.57 19.45 -21.80
CA ALA A 649 7.03 20.05 -23.03
C ALA A 649 7.29 19.17 -24.28
N THR A 650 8.47 18.55 -24.38
CA THR A 650 8.84 17.69 -25.53
C THR A 650 7.94 16.45 -25.67
N ILE A 651 7.24 16.03 -24.61
CA ILE A 651 6.28 14.92 -24.69
C ILE A 651 4.99 15.40 -25.37
N VAL A 652 4.51 16.60 -25.02
CA VAL A 652 3.26 17.19 -25.56
C VAL A 652 3.45 17.64 -27.03
N ASP A 653 4.53 18.34 -27.33
CA ASP A 653 4.77 18.90 -28.67
C ASP A 653 5.04 17.83 -29.75
N ARG A 654 5.60 16.67 -29.35
CA ARG A 654 6.12 15.69 -30.30
C ARG A 654 5.06 14.78 -30.93
N GLU A 655 3.91 14.61 -30.30
CA GLU A 655 2.81 13.81 -30.87
C GLU A 655 1.92 14.61 -31.83
N ILE A 656 1.84 15.93 -31.66
CA ILE A 656 0.98 16.81 -32.47
C ILE A 656 1.55 17.01 -33.89
N ALA A 657 2.88 16.97 -34.04
CA ALA A 657 3.57 17.32 -35.29
C ALA A 657 3.58 16.23 -36.40
N THR A 658 2.84 15.12 -36.25
CA THR A 658 2.83 14.00 -37.23
C THR A 658 1.53 13.89 -38.06
N ILE A 659 0.66 14.91 -38.01
CA ILE A 659 -0.64 14.92 -38.72
C ILE A 659 -0.70 16.06 -39.76
N ASP A 660 0.23 16.09 -40.72
CA ASP A 660 -0.02 16.74 -42.02
C ASP A 660 0.89 16.22 -43.16
N GLN A 661 0.48 15.11 -43.81
CA GLN A 661 0.71 14.77 -45.23
C GLN A 661 0.30 13.32 -45.55
N ALA A 662 -0.94 13.10 -46.04
CA ALA A 662 -1.30 11.94 -46.88
C ALA A 662 -2.74 12.02 -47.46
N THR A 663 -2.90 12.52 -48.68
CA THR A 663 -4.08 12.22 -49.52
C THR A 663 -3.71 12.11 -50.99
N VAL A 664 -4.00 10.95 -51.61
CA VAL A 664 -4.48 10.70 -53.00
C VAL A 664 -4.26 9.21 -53.37
N SER A 665 -5.29 8.59 -53.97
CA SER A 665 -5.34 7.20 -54.48
C SER A 665 -5.25 7.20 -56.04
N PRO A 666 -5.38 6.09 -56.84
CA PRO A 666 -5.73 4.70 -56.50
C PRO A 666 -5.00 3.54 -57.28
N ASP A 667 -5.22 2.28 -56.83
CA ASP A 667 -5.43 0.97 -57.51
C ASP A 667 -4.84 0.61 -58.93
N PRO A 668 -4.77 -0.69 -59.34
CA PRO A 668 -4.43 -1.96 -58.64
C PRO A 668 -3.39 -2.82 -59.46
N PRO A 669 -3.65 -4.05 -60.02
CA PRO A 669 -3.94 -5.40 -59.47
C PRO A 669 -2.92 -6.54 -59.86
N LYS A 670 -3.20 -7.81 -59.44
CA LYS A 670 -2.64 -9.13 -59.89
C LYS A 670 -1.21 -9.51 -59.38
N ALA A 671 -0.83 -10.77 -59.11
CA ALA A 671 -1.47 -12.10 -58.88
C ALA A 671 -0.40 -13.04 -58.20
N THR A 672 -0.43 -14.39 -58.02
CA THR A 672 -1.23 -15.56 -58.49
C THR A 672 -0.99 -16.78 -57.54
N ASP A 673 -1.73 -17.90 -57.70
CA ASP A 673 -1.51 -19.35 -57.40
C ASP A 673 -0.54 -19.87 -56.29
N GLY A 674 -0.76 -21.02 -55.62
CA GLY A 674 -1.90 -21.98 -55.63
C GLY A 674 -1.56 -23.41 -55.11
N SER A 675 -2.59 -24.24 -54.84
CA SER A 675 -2.53 -25.74 -54.64
C SER A 675 -1.91 -26.30 -53.32
N THR A 676 -2.17 -27.52 -52.78
CA THR A 676 -3.28 -28.51 -52.93
C THR A 676 -3.40 -29.56 -51.78
N THR A 677 -4.63 -30.03 -51.52
CA THR A 677 -5.08 -31.41 -51.10
C THR A 677 -4.73 -32.15 -49.78
N ARG A 678 -5.81 -32.65 -49.13
CA ARG A 678 -6.07 -34.01 -48.57
C ARG A 678 -5.32 -34.54 -47.31
N SER A 679 -5.87 -35.48 -46.49
CA SER A 679 -7.27 -35.87 -46.17
C SER A 679 -7.36 -36.90 -45.03
N SER A 680 -8.56 -37.10 -44.45
CA SER A 680 -9.08 -38.36 -43.86
C SER A 680 -8.48 -38.88 -42.53
N ARG A 681 -9.18 -39.67 -41.66
CA ARG A 681 -10.62 -39.98 -41.45
C ARG A 681 -10.81 -40.76 -40.11
N ARG A 682 -11.86 -40.44 -39.33
CA ARG A 682 -12.71 -41.37 -38.51
C ARG A 682 -12.03 -42.20 -37.36
N LYS A 683 -12.73 -42.75 -36.33
CA LYS A 683 -14.16 -42.75 -35.89
C LYS A 683 -14.33 -43.13 -34.39
N GLN A 684 -15.35 -42.54 -33.73
CA GLN A 684 -16.40 -43.17 -32.86
C GLN A 684 -16.03 -44.19 -31.72
N ARG A 685 -16.37 -43.90 -30.44
CA ARG A 685 -17.60 -44.30 -29.65
C ARG A 685 -17.52 -45.71 -29.00
N ARG A 686 -18.17 -46.04 -27.86
CA ARG A 686 -18.91 -45.35 -26.75
C ARG A 686 -19.22 -46.42 -25.66
N THR A 687 -19.46 -46.01 -24.39
CA THR A 687 -20.13 -46.80 -23.28
C THR A 687 -19.46 -48.13 -22.84
N GLY A 688 -19.58 -48.62 -21.60
CA GLY A 688 -20.20 -48.09 -20.36
C GLY A 688 -20.13 -49.12 -19.19
N GLU A 689 -20.39 -48.66 -17.95
CA GLU A 689 -20.69 -49.43 -16.72
C GLU A 689 -19.60 -50.34 -16.08
N GLN A 690 -19.89 -50.78 -14.83
CA GLN A 690 -19.07 -51.60 -13.89
C GLN A 690 -19.83 -52.95 -13.62
N PRO A 691 -19.45 -53.89 -12.68
CA PRO A 691 -18.39 -53.89 -11.65
C PRO A 691 -17.64 -55.24 -11.36
N GLU A 692 -16.84 -55.23 -10.28
CA GLU A 692 -16.37 -56.35 -9.43
C GLU A 692 -15.21 -57.30 -9.88
N ASN A 693 -14.86 -58.23 -8.98
CA ASN A 693 -13.59 -58.95 -8.72
C ASN A 693 -13.80 -60.49 -8.98
N PRO A 694 -12.93 -61.49 -8.64
CA PRO A 694 -11.59 -61.49 -8.03
C PRO A 694 -10.53 -62.51 -8.58
N LEU A 695 -9.32 -62.45 -8.00
CA LEU A 695 -8.36 -63.55 -7.63
C LEU A 695 -8.21 -64.85 -8.46
N GLN A 696 -6.97 -65.18 -8.87
CA GLN A 696 -6.24 -66.49 -8.84
C GLN A 696 -5.10 -66.52 -9.90
N GLU A 697 -4.05 -67.37 -9.87
CA GLU A 697 -3.22 -67.97 -8.80
C GLU A 697 -1.93 -68.58 -9.45
N ARG A 698 -0.77 -68.59 -8.76
CA ARG A 698 0.46 -69.37 -9.09
C ARG A 698 1.18 -68.95 -10.43
N THR A 699 2.45 -69.28 -10.70
CA THR A 699 3.33 -70.39 -10.31
C THR A 699 4.80 -70.01 -9.98
N VAL A 700 5.49 -70.98 -9.39
CA VAL A 700 6.93 -71.10 -8.98
C VAL A 700 7.31 -72.52 -9.50
N PRO A 701 8.55 -72.90 -9.95
CA PRO A 701 9.81 -72.73 -9.19
C PRO A 701 11.17 -72.71 -9.95
N ALA A 702 12.27 -72.74 -9.17
CA ALA A 702 13.58 -73.37 -9.47
C ALA A 702 14.47 -72.72 -10.57
N THR A 703 15.81 -72.81 -10.58
CA THR A 703 16.86 -73.30 -9.64
C THR A 703 18.23 -72.71 -10.06
N GLY A 704 19.23 -72.66 -9.18
CA GLY A 704 20.62 -72.40 -9.57
C GLY A 704 21.55 -71.99 -8.41
N LEU A 705 22.79 -72.50 -8.36
CA LEU A 705 23.74 -72.28 -7.27
C LEU A 705 25.20 -72.24 -7.78
N ALA A 706 26.05 -71.54 -7.02
CA ALA A 706 27.53 -71.52 -7.06
C ALA A 706 28.25 -70.87 -8.28
N GLY A 707 29.43 -70.28 -8.02
CA GLY A 707 30.29 -69.66 -9.04
C GLY A 707 31.30 -68.62 -8.53
N THR A 708 32.40 -69.05 -7.90
CA THR A 708 33.65 -68.26 -7.68
C THR A 708 34.43 -68.14 -9.02
N THR A 709 35.43 -67.26 -9.26
CA THR A 709 36.38 -66.52 -8.39
C THR A 709 37.07 -65.36 -9.15
N ALA A 710 37.84 -64.52 -8.44
CA ALA A 710 38.99 -63.71 -8.90
C ALA A 710 38.74 -62.40 -9.72
N ALA A 711 39.76 -61.52 -9.71
CA ALA A 711 39.80 -60.18 -10.30
C ALA A 711 41.13 -59.95 -11.06
N PRO A 712 41.25 -58.89 -11.89
CA PRO A 712 42.39 -57.97 -11.68
C PRO A 712 42.17 -56.47 -12.04
N VAL A 713 42.81 -55.60 -11.23
CA VAL A 713 43.72 -54.48 -11.60
C VAL A 713 43.33 -53.39 -12.64
N GLU A 714 43.40 -52.12 -12.21
CA GLU A 714 43.56 -50.84 -12.97
C GLU A 714 42.44 -50.42 -13.97
N THR A 715 42.22 -49.14 -14.33
CA THR A 715 42.96 -47.85 -14.16
C THR A 715 42.04 -46.70 -13.69
N VAL A 716 42.59 -45.54 -13.31
CA VAL A 716 41.85 -44.31 -12.98
C VAL A 716 42.12 -43.19 -14.02
N PRO A 717 41.10 -42.60 -14.67
CA PRO A 717 41.25 -41.41 -15.51
C PRO A 717 41.14 -40.10 -14.68
N ALA A 718 41.87 -39.06 -15.11
CA ALA A 718 41.97 -37.76 -14.43
C ALA A 718 40.80 -36.79 -14.77
N PRO A 719 40.48 -35.81 -13.90
CA PRO A 719 39.42 -34.83 -14.14
C PRO A 719 39.83 -33.71 -15.13
N PRO A 720 38.86 -33.08 -15.83
CA PRO A 720 39.12 -31.99 -16.77
C PRO A 720 39.52 -30.66 -16.08
N ALA A 721 40.21 -29.80 -16.83
CA ALA A 721 40.85 -28.59 -16.33
C ALA A 721 39.89 -27.40 -16.09
N ARG A 722 40.31 -26.46 -15.22
CA ARG A 722 39.63 -25.19 -14.96
C ARG A 722 39.92 -24.17 -16.08
N PRO A 723 38.98 -23.26 -16.41
CA PRO A 723 39.29 -22.03 -17.13
C PRO A 723 39.99 -21.02 -16.20
N THR A 724 41.03 -20.36 -16.72
CA THR A 724 41.77 -19.30 -16.01
C THR A 724 41.20 -17.93 -16.35
N VAL A 725 40.98 -17.07 -15.36
CA VAL A 725 40.60 -15.66 -15.55
C VAL A 725 41.73 -14.77 -14.99
N ALA A 726 42.03 -13.67 -15.68
CA ALA A 726 43.21 -12.84 -15.43
C ALA A 726 43.12 -12.00 -14.15
N ALA A 727 44.28 -11.67 -13.58
CA ALA A 727 44.42 -10.73 -12.46
C ALA A 727 44.27 -9.27 -12.93
N PRO A 728 43.78 -8.35 -12.06
CA PRO A 728 43.57 -6.95 -12.43
C PRO A 728 44.87 -6.15 -12.53
N VAL A 729 44.91 -5.22 -13.48
CA VAL A 729 45.96 -4.19 -13.63
C VAL A 729 45.67 -3.03 -12.66
N PRO A 730 46.67 -2.48 -11.94
CA PRO A 730 46.45 -1.33 -11.07
C PRO A 730 46.09 -0.06 -11.85
N ALA A 731 45.06 0.65 -11.40
CA ALA A 731 44.65 1.94 -11.98
C ALA A 731 45.65 3.05 -11.63
N ALA A 732 45.88 3.98 -12.57
CA ALA A 732 46.86 5.04 -12.43
C ALA A 732 46.37 6.20 -11.53
N THR A 733 47.28 6.75 -10.74
CA THR A 733 47.05 7.93 -9.89
C THR A 733 46.84 9.20 -10.73
N PRO A 734 45.82 10.04 -10.46
CA PRO A 734 45.72 11.35 -11.10
C PRO A 734 46.82 12.31 -10.59
N PRO A 735 47.29 13.25 -11.43
CA PRO A 735 48.29 14.25 -11.02
C PRO A 735 47.69 15.33 -10.08
N PRO A 736 48.53 16.00 -9.26
CA PRO A 736 48.08 17.08 -8.39
C PRO A 736 47.74 18.36 -9.17
N PRO A 737 46.80 19.20 -8.68
CA PRO A 737 46.46 20.46 -9.32
C PRO A 737 47.58 21.51 -9.15
N THR A 738 47.95 22.17 -10.25
CA THR A 738 48.84 23.35 -10.23
C THR A 738 48.06 24.63 -9.91
N SER A 739 48.75 25.60 -9.28
CA SER A 739 48.20 26.87 -8.82
C SER A 739 48.22 27.98 -9.88
N SER A 740 47.61 29.14 -9.54
CA SER A 740 47.48 30.39 -10.33
C SER A 740 46.42 30.31 -11.48
N SER A 741 45.63 31.35 -11.77
CA SER A 741 45.49 32.70 -11.16
C SER A 741 44.11 33.31 -11.41
N THR A 742 43.69 34.23 -10.53
CA THR A 742 42.67 35.30 -10.73
C THR A 742 43.04 36.22 -11.93
N PRO A 743 42.13 37.06 -12.49
CA PRO A 743 40.99 37.77 -11.85
C PRO A 743 39.64 37.07 -11.91
#